data_AF-A0A1B0BIV0-F1
#
_entry.id   AF-A0A1B0BIV0-F1
#
_cell.length_a   1.000
_cell.length_b   1.000
_cell.length_c   1.000
_cell.angle_alpha   90.00
_cell.angle_beta   90.00
_cell.angle_gamma   90.00
#
_symmetry.space_group_name_H-M   'P 1'
#
loop_
_entity.id
_entity.type
_entity.pdbx_description
1 polymer ?
#
loop_
_entity_poly.entity_id
_entity_poly.type
_entity_poly.pdbx_seq_one_letter_code
_entity_poly.pdbx_strand_id
1 'polypeptide(L)'
;YDAAVQQANGIESGIFYHFGHYDQCLKLTQKQQQQQQQQQQQQLQQEQGQEHSNNNSITIVAKYCLVDVFIDELIVQNTGSRKIRQDSSPQNQTTELLIRWGACMPASCGPNDIAIFAKHALQRKVNVNDNMCQLYKPELHITAGMYTYAFVICFFIFVTVLSTLYHTYLLSSKSDKDIIDVEKSSAKPQRTLDEILLTFSLIENCSKLFQASKDQLSLNCINGIKSLAMLLILAGHVLIFIYGSPVYNVEFLSQNIKSPIFAFLPNSMLVVDVFLLLSGFLFCRILLVELRRRHGQINVLILYVARWIRLTPAYLVTIGFYMTWFPSLGDGPLWQQRIEREQERCISSWFLNILYINNYFNVDKLCMFQSWYLAVDSQLFFLSPIIIYLLNRSRKYGIILLSITAVITSIIPFIISYTKNLSPTLMIYSNEAEDINSSYYYKNFYIKTHMRASAYVIGLFVGYLVHEMQARNIKLPSPIVRFLWLLATVIGSSCMLTISRFYAYPYNRLESSIYAGFHKIGWNMSVAWLILAASTGHAGWIQKFLCHRIFAPISRLTYCAYLSNGIVELYYSSSSKTAPQISYIRVVDSVVSHIINTFAVALILCLLFESPIHALERILLRNSKGSRNHQISEKKSNKSESPHTSEEQIA
;
A
#
# COMPACT_ATOMS: atom_id res chain seq x y z
N TYR A 1 32.64 -28.90 10.99
CA TYR A 1 32.59 -27.51 10.50
C TYR A 1 31.27 -26.93 10.91
N ASP A 2 31.27 -26.15 11.99
CA ASP A 2 30.07 -25.65 12.64
C ASP A 2 29.52 -24.43 11.90
N ALA A 3 28.30 -24.54 11.38
CA ALA A 3 27.58 -23.45 10.73
C ALA A 3 27.15 -22.34 11.72
N ALA A 4 27.29 -22.57 13.04
CA ALA A 4 26.89 -21.65 14.09
C ALA A 4 27.92 -20.55 14.40
N VAL A 5 29.18 -20.65 13.95
CA VAL A 5 30.26 -19.75 14.45
C VAL A 5 31.24 -19.24 13.37
N GLN A 6 30.89 -19.24 12.08
CA GLN A 6 31.68 -18.46 11.10
C GLN A 6 31.28 -16.97 11.16
N GLN A 7 31.94 -16.21 12.04
CA GLN A 7 31.90 -14.76 12.05
C GLN A 7 32.99 -14.21 11.10
N ALA A 8 32.59 -13.58 10.00
CA ALA A 8 33.54 -12.85 9.15
C ALA A 8 33.84 -11.43 9.69
N ASN A 9 32.98 -10.86 10.55
CA ASN A 9 33.02 -9.43 10.89
C ASN A 9 32.81 -9.18 12.39
N GLY A 10 33.57 -8.25 12.95
CA GLY A 10 33.57 -7.89 14.38
C GLY A 10 32.38 -7.02 14.83
N ILE A 11 32.14 -7.00 16.14
CA ILE A 11 31.03 -6.29 16.82
C ILE A 11 31.06 -4.77 16.58
N GLU A 12 32.24 -4.18 16.34
CA GLU A 12 32.40 -2.75 16.07
C GLU A 12 31.86 -2.30 14.71
N SER A 13 31.48 -3.23 13.82
CA SER A 13 30.93 -2.91 12.50
C SER A 13 29.49 -2.37 12.53
N GLY A 14 28.82 -2.33 13.70
CA GLY A 14 27.47 -1.81 13.84
C GLY A 14 26.38 -2.75 13.29
N ILE A 15 26.68 -4.04 13.15
CA ILE A 15 25.74 -5.05 12.67
C ILE A 15 24.87 -5.52 13.84
N PHE A 16 23.55 -5.34 13.73
CA PHE A 16 22.59 -5.81 14.76
C PHE A 16 21.93 -7.14 14.42
N TYR A 17 22.23 -7.71 13.26
CA TYR A 17 21.62 -8.92 12.74
C TYR A 17 22.69 -9.85 12.14
N HIS A 18 22.88 -11.00 12.76
CA HIS A 18 23.78 -12.05 12.28
C HIS A 18 22.98 -13.31 12.02
N PHE A 19 22.50 -13.49 10.80
CA PHE A 19 21.63 -14.62 10.48
C PHE A 19 22.33 -15.98 10.43
N GLY A 20 23.66 -16.01 10.40
CA GLY A 20 24.41 -17.24 10.17
C GLY A 20 24.04 -17.89 8.83
N HIS A 21 24.32 -19.19 8.69
CA HIS A 21 23.97 -19.93 7.48
C HIS A 21 22.59 -20.59 7.60
N TYR A 22 21.52 -19.79 7.48
CA TYR A 22 20.11 -20.24 7.54
C TYR A 22 19.84 -21.49 6.68
N ASP A 23 20.19 -21.45 5.40
CA ASP A 23 19.93 -22.55 4.47
C ASP A 23 20.71 -23.82 4.84
N GLN A 24 21.94 -23.68 5.34
CA GLN A 24 22.74 -24.85 5.73
C GLN A 24 22.13 -25.52 6.96
N CYS A 25 21.65 -24.73 7.93
CA CYS A 25 20.99 -25.25 9.11
C CYS A 25 19.75 -26.09 8.75
N LEU A 26 18.86 -25.56 7.90
CA LEU A 26 17.63 -26.26 7.55
C LEU A 26 17.85 -27.41 6.55
N LYS A 27 18.87 -27.34 5.67
CA LYS A 27 19.24 -28.44 4.76
C LYS A 27 19.71 -29.69 5.50
N LEU A 28 20.31 -29.56 6.69
CA LEU A 28 20.67 -30.73 7.51
C LEU A 28 19.43 -31.55 7.85
N THR A 29 18.36 -30.87 8.26
CA THR A 29 17.07 -31.50 8.55
C THR A 29 16.44 -32.14 7.31
N GLN A 30 16.49 -31.46 6.16
CA GLN A 30 15.96 -32.00 4.90
C GLN A 30 16.64 -33.32 4.51
N LYS A 31 17.97 -33.37 4.51
CA LYS A 31 18.73 -34.58 4.14
C LYS A 31 18.43 -35.75 5.07
N GLN A 32 18.30 -35.46 6.37
CA GLN A 32 18.01 -36.47 7.38
C GLN A 32 16.58 -37.03 7.25
N GLN A 33 15.58 -36.18 7.00
CA GLN A 33 14.20 -36.64 6.77
C GLN A 33 14.08 -37.49 5.51
N GLN A 34 14.78 -37.11 4.42
CA GLN A 34 14.83 -37.93 3.21
C GLN A 34 15.50 -39.29 3.45
N GLN A 35 16.58 -39.33 4.24
CA GLN A 35 17.23 -40.58 4.64
C GLN A 35 16.29 -41.45 5.49
N GLN A 36 15.53 -40.88 6.43
CA GLN A 36 14.54 -41.61 7.22
C GLN A 36 13.42 -42.19 6.37
N GLN A 37 12.88 -41.42 5.42
CA GLN A 37 11.85 -41.90 4.50
C GLN A 37 12.38 -43.05 3.62
N GLN A 38 13.63 -42.95 3.13
CA GLN A 38 14.27 -44.04 2.38
C GLN A 38 14.50 -45.28 3.25
N GLN A 39 14.94 -45.11 4.50
CA GLN A 39 15.12 -46.22 5.44
C GLN A 39 13.78 -46.88 5.80
N GLN A 40 12.72 -46.11 6.03
CA GLN A 40 11.37 -46.65 6.26
C GLN A 40 10.84 -47.39 5.03
N GLN A 41 11.05 -46.87 3.82
CA GLN A 41 10.69 -47.58 2.58
C GLN A 41 11.49 -48.87 2.40
N GLN A 42 12.77 -48.87 2.74
CA GLN A 42 13.61 -50.07 2.72
C GLN A 42 13.19 -51.09 3.78
N GLN A 43 12.81 -50.65 4.99
CA GLN A 43 12.27 -51.50 6.05
C GLN A 43 10.91 -52.12 5.65
N LEU A 44 10.01 -51.33 5.05
CA LEU A 44 8.74 -51.84 4.50
C LEU A 44 8.94 -52.85 3.36
N GLN A 45 10.04 -52.75 2.60
CA GLN A 45 10.43 -53.75 1.60
C GLN A 45 11.11 -54.98 2.23
N GLN A 46 11.82 -54.82 3.35
CA GLN A 46 12.47 -55.90 4.09
C GLN A 46 11.52 -56.68 5.02
N GLU A 47 10.34 -56.16 5.36
CA GLU A 47 9.31 -56.91 6.10
C GLU A 47 8.75 -58.13 5.33
N GLN A 48 9.14 -58.36 4.07
CA GLN A 48 8.92 -59.62 3.35
C GLN A 48 10.03 -60.68 3.53
N GLY A 49 11.08 -60.42 4.32
CA GLY A 49 12.11 -61.40 4.65
C GLY A 49 12.95 -60.99 5.86
N GLN A 50 12.82 -61.72 6.97
CA GLN A 50 13.47 -61.46 8.26
C GLN A 50 14.97 -61.11 8.17
N GLU A 51 15.38 -60.04 8.87
CA GLU A 51 16.23 -60.07 10.09
C GLU A 51 16.45 -58.64 10.62
N HIS A 52 16.19 -58.43 11.91
CA HIS A 52 16.30 -57.13 12.59
C HIS A 52 17.74 -56.84 13.01
N SER A 53 18.39 -55.90 12.33
CA SER A 53 19.62 -55.24 12.80
C SER A 53 19.27 -53.84 13.31
N ASN A 54 19.27 -53.65 14.64
CA ASN A 54 19.07 -52.36 15.29
C ASN A 54 20.34 -51.49 15.16
N ASN A 55 20.54 -50.88 14.00
CA ASN A 55 21.42 -49.71 13.87
C ASN A 55 20.62 -48.47 14.26
N ASN A 56 20.64 -48.10 15.55
CA ASN A 56 20.10 -46.84 16.04
C ASN A 56 20.98 -45.67 15.57
N SER A 57 20.85 -45.25 14.31
CA SER A 57 21.39 -43.96 13.88
C SER A 57 20.57 -42.84 14.51
N ILE A 58 21.09 -42.23 15.58
CA ILE A 58 20.47 -41.06 16.21
C ILE A 58 20.38 -39.95 15.17
N THR A 59 19.17 -39.65 14.72
CA THR A 59 18.92 -38.61 13.72
C THR A 59 18.66 -37.28 14.44
N ILE A 60 19.58 -36.33 14.34
CA ILE A 60 19.46 -35.02 15.01
C ILE A 60 18.88 -34.00 14.03
N VAL A 61 17.54 -33.88 14.04
CA VAL A 61 16.79 -32.84 13.33
C VAL A 61 17.27 -31.46 13.80
N ALA A 62 17.63 -30.56 12.89
CA ALA A 62 18.05 -29.20 13.23
C ALA A 62 16.87 -28.20 13.19
N LYS A 63 16.95 -27.19 14.06
CA LYS A 63 16.06 -26.05 14.21
C LYS A 63 16.89 -24.78 14.14
N TYR A 64 16.44 -23.84 13.31
CA TYR A 64 17.03 -22.51 13.23
C TYR A 64 16.30 -21.57 14.19
N CYS A 65 17.02 -20.81 15.03
CA CYS A 65 16.40 -19.84 15.93
C CYS A 65 17.09 -18.48 15.84
N LEU A 66 16.31 -17.41 15.80
CA LEU A 66 16.83 -16.07 16.06
C LEU A 66 16.81 -15.78 17.56
N VAL A 67 18.00 -15.56 18.10
CA VAL A 67 18.31 -15.37 19.51
C VAL A 67 18.60 -13.89 19.76
N ASP A 68 17.91 -13.31 20.74
CA ASP A 68 18.12 -11.92 21.17
C ASP A 68 19.28 -11.89 22.18
N VAL A 69 20.42 -11.32 21.81
CA VAL A 69 21.61 -11.17 22.64
C VAL A 69 21.73 -9.72 23.10
N PHE A 70 21.80 -9.49 24.40
CA PHE A 70 21.96 -8.17 25.00
C PHE A 70 23.42 -7.95 25.37
N ILE A 71 24.01 -6.90 24.82
CA ILE A 71 25.38 -6.50 25.13
C ILE A 71 25.34 -5.31 26.09
N ASP A 72 25.78 -5.57 27.32
CA ASP A 72 25.97 -4.56 28.36
C ASP A 72 27.27 -3.78 28.13
N GLU A 73 27.29 -2.51 28.54
CA GLU A 73 28.46 -1.62 28.62
C GLU A 73 29.07 -1.08 27.30
N LEU A 74 28.41 -1.25 26.15
CA LEU A 74 28.80 -0.51 24.95
C LEU A 74 28.17 0.88 24.92
N ILE A 75 29.01 1.93 24.94
CA ILE A 75 28.61 3.29 24.56
C ILE A 75 28.44 3.31 23.03
N VAL A 76 27.32 2.81 22.54
CA VAL A 76 26.96 3.04 21.14
C VAL A 76 26.31 4.41 21.06
N GLN A 77 26.86 5.31 20.24
CA GLN A 77 26.13 6.51 19.79
C GLN A 77 24.98 6.09 18.85
N ASN A 78 24.05 5.26 19.34
CA ASN A 78 22.95 4.76 18.53
C ASN A 78 21.90 5.86 18.39
N THR A 79 22.08 6.67 17.35
CA THR A 79 21.18 7.79 17.06
C THR A 79 19.86 7.36 16.38
N GLY A 80 19.63 6.06 16.22
CA GLY A 80 18.48 5.49 15.51
C GLY A 80 17.33 4.99 16.39
N SER A 81 17.50 4.90 17.72
CA SER A 81 16.47 4.37 18.63
C SER A 81 15.71 5.49 19.35
N ARG A 82 14.37 5.40 19.37
CA ARG A 82 13.49 6.43 19.96
C ARG A 82 13.78 6.77 21.42
N LYS A 83 14.12 5.76 22.25
CA LYS A 83 14.40 5.93 23.69
C LYS A 83 15.61 6.86 23.95
N ILE A 84 16.64 6.79 23.10
CA ILE A 84 17.90 7.54 23.29
C ILE A 84 17.72 9.03 22.95
N ARG A 85 16.76 9.39 22.08
CA ARG A 85 16.53 10.79 21.67
C ARG A 85 15.55 11.57 22.53
N GLN A 86 14.74 10.91 23.36
CA GLN A 86 13.76 11.60 24.21
C GLN A 86 14.36 12.10 25.52
N ASP A 87 15.50 11.56 25.96
CA ASP A 87 16.21 12.08 27.13
C ASP A 87 17.06 13.30 26.77
N SER A 88 16.64 14.46 27.28
CA SER A 88 17.24 15.78 27.09
C SER A 88 18.53 16.01 27.89
N SER A 89 19.28 14.97 28.22
CA SER A 89 20.55 15.04 28.95
C SER A 89 21.57 14.09 28.31
N PRO A 90 22.77 14.54 27.92
CA PRO A 90 23.87 13.66 27.55
C PRO A 90 24.46 13.04 28.84
N GLN A 91 23.63 12.35 29.60
CA GLN A 91 24.13 11.42 30.62
C GLN A 91 24.36 10.10 29.91
N ASN A 92 25.56 9.54 30.10
CA ASN A 92 25.99 8.21 29.65
C ASN A 92 24.97 7.14 30.12
N GLN A 93 23.85 6.99 29.42
CA GLN A 93 22.94 5.89 29.62
C GLN A 93 23.57 4.67 28.95
N THR A 94 24.11 3.79 29.78
CA THR A 94 24.41 2.41 29.42
C THR A 94 23.11 1.76 28.95
N THR A 95 22.89 1.78 27.64
CA THR A 95 21.74 1.12 27.01
C THR A 95 22.18 -0.27 26.59
N GLU A 96 21.46 -1.30 27.03
CA GLU A 96 21.65 -2.68 26.57
C GLU A 96 21.46 -2.71 25.04
N LEU A 97 22.51 -3.05 24.29
CA LEU A 97 22.42 -3.19 22.84
C LEU A 97 21.84 -4.56 22.49
N LEU A 98 20.72 -4.57 21.76
CA LEU A 98 20.13 -5.81 21.25
C LEU A 98 20.75 -6.20 19.90
N ILE A 99 21.31 -7.41 19.82
CA ILE A 99 21.79 -8.04 18.60
C ILE A 99 21.05 -9.36 18.39
N ARG A 100 20.52 -9.60 17.18
CA ARG A 100 19.85 -10.84 16.83
C ARG A 100 20.81 -11.81 16.14
N TRP A 101 21.00 -12.98 16.74
CA TRP A 101 21.89 -14.03 16.24
C TRP A 101 21.12 -15.27 15.81
N GLY A 102 21.41 -15.76 14.60
CA GLY A 102 20.91 -17.02 14.10
C GLY A 102 21.70 -18.18 14.70
N ALA A 103 21.01 -19.02 15.46
CA ALA A 103 21.56 -20.23 16.07
C ALA A 103 20.96 -21.47 15.39
N CYS A 104 21.81 -22.45 15.07
CA CYS A 104 21.37 -23.76 14.60
C CYS A 104 21.49 -24.77 15.74
N MET A 105 20.36 -25.30 16.20
CA MET A 105 20.28 -26.17 17.38
C MET A 105 19.49 -27.44 17.06
N PRO A 106 19.69 -28.55 17.79
CA PRO A 106 18.80 -29.70 17.71
C PRO A 106 17.34 -29.31 17.98
N ALA A 107 16.39 -29.91 17.24
CA ALA A 107 14.97 -29.66 17.39
C ALA A 107 14.42 -30.05 18.77
N SER A 108 15.11 -30.97 19.46
CA SER A 108 14.83 -31.35 20.85
C SER A 108 15.10 -30.23 21.86
N CYS A 109 15.91 -29.21 21.52
CA CYS A 109 16.19 -28.09 22.41
C CYS A 109 15.01 -27.13 22.47
N GLY A 110 14.45 -26.97 23.67
CA GLY A 110 13.47 -25.93 23.95
C GLY A 110 14.10 -24.53 23.95
N PRO A 111 13.30 -23.46 23.87
CA PRO A 111 13.80 -22.08 23.94
C PRO A 111 14.68 -21.80 25.15
N ASN A 112 14.32 -22.37 26.31
CA ASN A 112 15.10 -22.23 27.55
C ASN A 112 16.48 -22.88 27.45
N ASP A 113 16.59 -24.06 26.83
CA ASP A 113 17.86 -24.76 26.66
C ASP A 113 18.79 -23.97 25.75
N ILE A 114 18.25 -23.42 24.67
CA ILE A 114 18.98 -22.56 23.73
C ILE A 114 19.44 -21.28 24.44
N ALA A 115 18.57 -20.66 25.25
CA ALA A 115 18.92 -19.47 26.02
C ALA A 115 20.02 -19.74 27.05
N ILE A 116 19.97 -20.87 27.76
CA ILE A 116 21.00 -21.28 28.72
C ILE A 116 22.33 -21.53 27.99
N PHE A 117 22.31 -22.30 26.90
CA PHE A 117 23.50 -22.57 26.10
C PHE A 117 24.13 -21.27 25.57
N ALA A 118 23.34 -20.42 24.94
CA ALA A 118 23.81 -19.15 24.40
C ALA A 118 24.30 -18.20 25.51
N LYS A 119 23.62 -18.13 26.64
CA LYS A 119 24.08 -17.35 27.80
C LYS A 119 25.45 -17.80 28.29
N HIS A 120 25.69 -19.11 28.38
CA HIS A 120 26.99 -19.65 28.78
C HIS A 120 28.07 -19.49 27.70
N ALA A 121 27.74 -19.69 26.43
CA ALA A 121 28.68 -19.53 25.33
C ALA A 121 29.11 -18.07 25.14
N LEU A 122 28.17 -17.13 25.28
CA LEU A 122 28.39 -15.71 25.01
C LEU A 122 28.76 -14.91 26.26
N GLN A 123 28.52 -15.46 27.46
CA GLN A 123 28.69 -14.75 28.73
C GLN A 123 27.88 -13.44 28.76
N ARG A 124 26.71 -13.44 28.12
CA ARG A 124 25.81 -12.29 27.96
C ARG A 124 24.38 -12.66 28.28
N LYS A 125 23.56 -11.66 28.56
CA LYS A 125 22.11 -11.84 28.73
C LYS A 125 21.51 -12.20 27.38
N VAL A 126 20.73 -13.27 27.36
CA VAL A 126 20.12 -13.83 26.14
C VAL A 126 18.64 -14.10 26.38
N ASN A 127 17.83 -13.80 25.38
CA ASN A 127 16.43 -14.17 25.33
C ASN A 127 16.13 -14.95 24.03
N VAL A 128 15.31 -15.98 24.12
CA VAL A 128 14.88 -16.78 22.98
C VAL A 128 13.37 -16.89 23.02
N ASN A 129 12.72 -16.40 21.97
CA ASN A 129 11.28 -16.54 21.82
C ASN A 129 10.99 -17.70 20.85
N ASP A 130 10.05 -18.57 21.20
CA ASP A 130 9.72 -19.76 20.41
C ASP A 130 9.20 -19.38 19.00
N ASN A 131 8.52 -18.23 18.88
CA ASN A 131 8.05 -17.68 17.60
C ASN A 131 9.18 -17.23 16.66
N MET A 132 10.44 -17.29 17.11
CA MET A 132 11.65 -16.94 16.36
C MET A 132 12.41 -18.20 15.91
N CYS A 133 11.89 -19.39 16.21
CA CYS A 133 12.46 -20.67 15.88
C CYS A 133 11.69 -21.35 14.75
N GLN A 134 12.42 -21.76 13.72
CA GLN A 134 11.91 -22.37 12.50
C GLN A 134 12.47 -23.78 12.33
N LEU A 135 11.57 -24.70 12.01
CA LEU A 135 11.91 -26.04 11.54
C LEU A 135 11.79 -26.09 10.02
N TYR A 136 12.53 -27.00 9.40
CA TYR A 136 12.32 -27.30 7.98
C TYR A 136 10.92 -27.88 7.80
N LYS A 137 10.10 -27.23 6.96
CA LYS A 137 8.75 -27.67 6.60
C LYS A 137 8.83 -28.33 5.20
N PRO A 138 8.96 -29.67 5.09
CA PRO A 138 9.11 -30.36 3.81
C PRO A 138 7.83 -30.32 2.95
N GLU A 139 6.67 -30.28 3.60
CA GLU A 139 5.38 -30.38 2.94
C GLU A 139 4.57 -29.09 3.08
N LEU A 140 3.98 -28.67 1.97
CA LEU A 140 3.01 -27.60 1.94
C LEU A 140 1.74 -28.07 2.65
N HIS A 141 1.48 -27.55 3.86
CA HIS A 141 0.23 -27.85 4.56
C HIS A 141 -0.93 -27.09 3.91
N ILE A 142 -1.61 -27.75 2.96
CA ILE A 142 -2.71 -27.15 2.22
C ILE A 142 -3.95 -27.07 3.10
N THR A 143 -4.40 -25.84 3.40
CA THR A 143 -5.64 -25.60 4.16
C THR A 143 -6.86 -25.50 3.24
N ALA A 144 -8.06 -25.68 3.79
CA ALA A 144 -9.31 -25.47 3.05
C ALA A 144 -9.39 -24.07 2.42
N GLY A 145 -8.85 -23.05 3.10
CA GLY A 145 -8.76 -21.69 2.58
C GLY A 145 -7.89 -21.55 1.31
N MET A 146 -6.82 -22.36 1.20
CA MET A 146 -5.98 -22.35 0.00
C MET A 146 -6.70 -22.95 -1.20
N TYR A 147 -7.50 -24.02 -1.00
CA TYR A 147 -8.35 -24.59 -2.05
C TYR A 147 -9.42 -23.62 -2.52
N THR A 148 -10.12 -22.95 -1.59
CA THR A 148 -11.15 -21.97 -1.96
C THR A 148 -10.56 -20.77 -2.70
N TYR A 149 -9.41 -20.26 -2.24
CA TYR A 149 -8.70 -19.20 -2.93
C TYR A 149 -8.28 -19.63 -4.35
N ALA A 150 -7.63 -20.80 -4.48
CA ALA A 150 -7.20 -21.32 -5.76
C ALA A 150 -8.37 -21.51 -6.73
N PHE A 151 -9.50 -22.05 -6.26
CA PHE A 151 -10.71 -22.18 -7.05
C PHE A 151 -11.21 -20.84 -7.60
N VAL A 152 -11.27 -19.80 -6.76
CA VAL A 152 -11.67 -18.45 -7.18
C VAL A 152 -10.71 -17.90 -8.24
N ILE A 153 -9.39 -18.00 -8.03
CA ILE A 153 -8.40 -17.52 -9.00
C ILE A 153 -8.53 -18.28 -10.33
N CYS A 154 -8.60 -19.61 -10.28
CA CYS A 154 -8.78 -20.45 -11.46
C CYS A 154 -10.07 -20.13 -12.21
N PHE A 155 -11.17 -19.82 -11.50
CA PHE A 155 -12.43 -19.40 -12.12
C PHE A 155 -12.28 -18.10 -12.91
N PHE A 156 -11.66 -17.06 -12.32
CA PHE A 156 -11.44 -15.80 -13.04
C PHE A 156 -10.50 -15.97 -14.22
N ILE A 157 -9.41 -16.74 -14.07
CA ILE A 157 -8.51 -17.06 -15.18
C ILE A 157 -9.28 -17.78 -16.30
N PHE A 158 -10.10 -18.78 -15.97
CA PHE A 158 -10.91 -19.51 -16.93
C PHE A 158 -11.87 -18.59 -17.70
N VAL A 159 -12.61 -17.72 -17.00
CA VAL A 159 -13.53 -16.76 -17.62
C VAL A 159 -12.77 -15.78 -18.53
N THR A 160 -11.62 -15.29 -18.10
CA THR A 160 -10.77 -14.39 -18.88
C THR A 160 -10.21 -15.07 -20.13
N VAL A 161 -9.77 -16.33 -20.04
CA VAL A 161 -9.30 -17.10 -21.20
C VAL A 161 -10.44 -17.33 -22.19
N LEU A 162 -11.60 -17.79 -21.71
CA LEU A 162 -12.78 -18.02 -22.56
C LEU A 162 -13.25 -16.74 -23.25
N SER A 163 -13.32 -15.64 -22.51
CA SER A 163 -13.66 -14.32 -23.05
C SER A 163 -12.66 -13.83 -24.11
N THR A 164 -11.37 -14.05 -23.88
CA THR A 164 -10.32 -13.66 -24.83
C THR A 164 -10.38 -14.50 -26.09
N LEU A 165 -10.64 -15.82 -25.99
CA LEU A 165 -10.86 -16.71 -27.13
C LEU A 165 -12.12 -16.32 -27.93
N TYR A 166 -13.20 -15.91 -27.24
CA TYR A 166 -14.39 -15.40 -27.91
C TYR A 166 -14.10 -14.10 -28.68
N HIS A 167 -13.32 -13.19 -28.09
CA HIS A 167 -12.92 -11.95 -28.75
C HIS A 167 -12.03 -12.21 -29.98
N THR A 168 -11.06 -13.13 -29.89
CA THR A 168 -10.23 -13.50 -31.07
C THR A 168 -11.06 -14.15 -32.18
N TYR A 169 -12.04 -14.98 -31.82
CA TYR A 169 -13.00 -15.53 -32.78
C TYR A 169 -13.81 -14.42 -33.47
N LEU A 170 -14.33 -13.43 -32.74
CA LEU A 170 -15.07 -12.31 -33.32
C LEU A 170 -14.21 -11.46 -34.26
N LEU A 171 -12.93 -11.22 -33.92
CA LEU A 171 -12.00 -10.50 -34.79
C LEU A 171 -11.70 -11.28 -36.07
N SER A 172 -11.51 -12.60 -35.96
CA SER A 172 -11.26 -13.48 -37.10
C SER A 172 -12.47 -13.58 -38.02
N SER A 173 -13.69 -13.68 -37.45
CA SER A 173 -14.94 -13.75 -38.21
C SER A 173 -15.31 -12.43 -38.90
N LYS A 174 -14.87 -11.27 -38.36
CA LYS A 174 -15.01 -9.97 -39.03
C LYS A 174 -14.03 -9.81 -40.18
N SER A 175 -12.79 -10.26 -40.01
CA SER A 175 -11.77 -10.23 -41.07
C SER A 175 -12.18 -11.00 -42.33
N ASP A 176 -13.03 -12.03 -42.19
CA ASP A 176 -13.59 -12.81 -43.32
C ASP A 176 -14.83 -12.16 -43.97
N LYS A 177 -15.50 -11.21 -43.30
CA LYS A 177 -16.73 -10.55 -43.76
C LYS A 177 -16.51 -9.14 -44.31
N ASP A 178 -15.33 -8.56 -44.11
CA ASP A 178 -14.99 -7.20 -44.56
C ASP A 178 -14.66 -7.08 -46.07
N ILE A 179 -14.94 -8.11 -46.88
CA ILE A 179 -14.97 -8.00 -48.35
C ILE A 179 -16.37 -7.63 -48.89
N ILE A 180 -17.47 -7.79 -48.13
CA ILE A 180 -18.83 -7.64 -48.73
C ILE A 180 -19.76 -6.61 -48.06
N ASP A 181 -19.63 -6.24 -46.78
CA ASP A 181 -20.73 -5.50 -46.10
C ASP A 181 -20.33 -4.24 -45.29
N VAL A 182 -19.42 -3.41 -45.79
CA VAL A 182 -18.98 -2.17 -45.09
C VAL A 182 -20.08 -1.10 -44.99
N GLU A 183 -21.15 -1.14 -45.81
CA GLU A 183 -22.10 -0.01 -45.88
C GLU A 183 -23.43 -0.20 -45.11
N LYS A 184 -23.73 -1.40 -44.55
CA LYS A 184 -25.05 -1.67 -43.92
C LYS A 184 -25.09 -1.98 -42.42
N SER A 185 -23.95 -2.06 -41.73
CA SER A 185 -23.91 -2.57 -40.33
C SER A 185 -23.74 -1.50 -39.23
N SER A 186 -23.92 -0.21 -39.49
CA SER A 186 -23.77 0.85 -38.48
C SER A 186 -24.87 0.89 -37.40
N ALA A 187 -25.86 -0.03 -37.41
CA ALA A 187 -27.02 0.07 -36.51
C ALA A 187 -27.59 -1.28 -36.04
N LYS A 188 -26.76 -2.28 -35.72
CA LYS A 188 -27.24 -3.44 -34.93
C LYS A 188 -26.88 -3.25 -33.46
N PRO A 189 -27.85 -3.28 -32.53
CA PRO A 189 -27.55 -3.23 -31.11
C PRO A 189 -26.74 -4.48 -30.76
N GLN A 190 -25.52 -4.29 -30.24
CA GLN A 190 -24.77 -5.37 -29.62
C GLN A 190 -25.67 -6.03 -28.57
N ARG A 191 -25.80 -7.35 -28.60
CA ARG A 191 -26.56 -8.07 -27.58
C ARG A 191 -25.84 -7.84 -26.25
N THR A 192 -26.58 -7.54 -25.19
CA THR A 192 -26.02 -7.30 -23.84
C THR A 192 -25.08 -8.42 -23.37
N LEU A 193 -25.34 -9.66 -23.82
CA LEU A 193 -24.47 -10.81 -23.56
C LEU A 193 -23.08 -10.69 -24.22
N ASP A 194 -22.99 -10.15 -25.44
CA ASP A 194 -21.71 -9.94 -26.11
C ASP A 194 -20.87 -8.88 -25.38
N GLU A 195 -21.51 -7.80 -24.92
CA GLU A 195 -20.82 -6.78 -24.12
C GLU A 195 -20.32 -7.35 -22.79
N ILE A 196 -21.13 -8.16 -22.10
CA ILE A 196 -20.74 -8.83 -20.84
C ILE A 196 -19.59 -9.81 -21.09
N LEU A 197 -19.65 -10.61 -22.16
CA LEU A 197 -18.56 -11.54 -22.46
C LEU A 197 -17.27 -10.81 -22.77
N LEU A 198 -17.31 -9.65 -23.42
CA LEU A 198 -16.12 -8.87 -23.76
C LEU A 198 -15.51 -8.12 -22.56
N THR A 199 -16.21 -7.97 -21.42
CA THR A 199 -15.64 -7.27 -20.25
C THR A 199 -14.45 -7.98 -19.64
N PHE A 200 -14.38 -9.31 -19.75
CA PHE A 200 -13.30 -10.14 -19.23
C PHE A 200 -12.14 -10.34 -20.22
N SER A 201 -12.22 -9.80 -21.43
CA SER A 201 -11.23 -10.03 -22.49
C SER A 201 -9.93 -9.31 -22.17
N LEU A 202 -8.80 -10.02 -22.23
CA LEU A 202 -7.47 -9.41 -22.04
C LEU A 202 -7.16 -8.38 -23.12
N ILE A 203 -7.47 -8.68 -24.38
CA ILE A 203 -7.22 -7.77 -25.52
C ILE A 203 -7.90 -6.42 -25.30
N GLU A 204 -9.19 -6.45 -24.96
CA GLU A 204 -9.98 -5.23 -24.72
C GLU A 204 -9.50 -4.46 -23.48
N ASN A 205 -9.24 -5.16 -22.38
CA ASN A 205 -8.77 -4.54 -21.13
C ASN A 205 -7.37 -3.94 -21.28
N CYS A 206 -6.45 -4.64 -21.96
CA CYS A 206 -5.12 -4.11 -22.28
C CYS A 206 -5.21 -2.90 -23.21
N SER A 207 -6.02 -2.97 -24.28
CA SER A 207 -6.22 -1.85 -25.19
C SER A 207 -6.73 -0.61 -24.45
N LYS A 208 -7.77 -0.76 -23.61
CA LYS A 208 -8.30 0.30 -22.75
C LYS A 208 -7.26 0.84 -21.77
N LEU A 209 -6.40 -0.02 -21.21
CA LEU A 209 -5.37 0.36 -20.26
C LEU A 209 -4.31 1.27 -20.89
N PHE A 210 -3.91 1.02 -22.13
CA PHE A 210 -2.91 1.83 -22.85
C PHE A 210 -3.51 2.97 -23.68
N GLN A 211 -4.83 3.04 -23.82
CA GLN A 211 -5.51 4.09 -24.59
C GLN A 211 -5.31 5.48 -23.96
N ALA A 212 -5.07 6.50 -24.78
CA ALA A 212 -5.02 7.88 -24.31
C ALA A 212 -6.33 8.30 -23.60
N SER A 213 -6.21 9.05 -22.51
CA SER A 213 -7.36 9.59 -21.77
C SER A 213 -8.07 10.67 -22.59
N LYS A 214 -9.40 10.56 -22.71
CA LYS A 214 -10.24 11.59 -23.33
C LYS A 214 -10.33 12.79 -22.39
N ASP A 215 -9.94 13.98 -22.85
CA ASP A 215 -9.84 15.18 -22.00
C ASP A 215 -11.19 15.90 -21.82
N GLN A 216 -12.22 15.21 -21.36
CA GLN A 216 -13.58 15.79 -21.26
C GLN A 216 -13.71 16.87 -20.17
N LEU A 217 -12.77 16.93 -19.21
CA LEU A 217 -12.81 17.86 -18.07
C LEU A 217 -11.46 18.53 -17.78
N SER A 218 -10.53 18.61 -18.73
CA SER A 218 -9.17 19.12 -18.47
C SER A 218 -8.47 18.41 -17.29
N LEU A 219 -8.74 17.11 -17.13
CA LEU A 219 -8.29 16.28 -15.99
C LEU A 219 -7.10 15.40 -16.35
N ASN A 220 -6.58 15.49 -17.58
CA ASN A 220 -5.45 14.66 -18.00
C ASN A 220 -4.19 14.89 -17.15
N CYS A 221 -3.98 16.09 -16.60
CA CYS A 221 -2.88 16.39 -15.69
C CYS A 221 -2.95 15.60 -14.38
N ILE A 222 -4.16 15.20 -13.95
CA ILE A 222 -4.36 14.37 -12.76
C ILE A 222 -3.70 13.00 -12.94
N ASN A 223 -3.64 12.47 -14.17
CA ASN A 223 -2.95 11.22 -14.44
C ASN A 223 -1.45 11.33 -14.12
N GLY A 224 -0.82 12.44 -14.52
CA GLY A 224 0.56 12.74 -14.16
C GLY A 224 0.76 12.82 -12.65
N ILE A 225 -0.07 13.61 -11.96
CA ILE A 225 0.04 13.81 -10.51
C ILE A 225 -0.12 12.49 -9.76
N LYS A 226 -1.14 11.68 -10.09
CA LYS A 226 -1.36 10.35 -9.50
C LYS A 226 -0.16 9.42 -9.73
N SER A 227 0.38 9.42 -10.94
CA SER A 227 1.49 8.52 -11.32
C SER A 227 2.76 8.87 -10.55
N LEU A 228 3.15 10.16 -10.53
CA LEU A 228 4.31 10.64 -9.77
C LEU A 228 4.12 10.40 -8.27
N ALA A 229 2.95 10.71 -7.71
CA ALA A 229 2.66 10.46 -6.30
C ALA A 229 2.75 8.96 -5.97
N MET A 230 2.24 8.07 -6.83
CA MET A 230 2.35 6.63 -6.60
C MET A 230 3.80 6.16 -6.61
N LEU A 231 4.59 6.54 -7.63
CA LEU A 231 6.02 6.18 -7.69
C LEU A 231 6.79 6.63 -6.45
N LEU A 232 6.49 7.84 -5.96
CA LEU A 232 7.06 8.40 -4.74
C LEU A 232 6.62 7.65 -3.46
N ILE A 233 5.37 7.18 -3.39
CA ILE A 233 4.87 6.34 -2.28
C ILE A 233 5.59 4.99 -2.28
N LEU A 234 5.70 4.33 -3.44
CA LEU A 234 6.39 3.04 -3.57
C LEU A 234 7.85 3.19 -3.14
N ALA A 235 8.56 4.20 -3.65
CA ALA A 235 9.93 4.48 -3.23
C ALA A 235 10.04 4.71 -1.70
N GLY A 236 9.12 5.47 -1.12
CA GLY A 236 9.05 5.66 0.34
C GLY A 236 8.91 4.36 1.13
N HIS A 237 8.04 3.45 0.69
CA HIS A 237 7.87 2.15 1.33
C HIS A 237 9.12 1.27 1.20
N VAL A 238 9.73 1.18 0.00
CA VAL A 238 11.00 0.46 -0.19
C VAL A 238 12.02 0.86 0.87
N LEU A 239 12.13 2.17 1.10
CA LEU A 239 13.11 2.72 2.02
C LEU A 239 12.77 2.43 3.48
N ILE A 240 11.49 2.48 3.85
CA ILE A 240 11.03 2.10 5.19
C ILE A 240 11.32 0.61 5.46
N PHE A 241 11.08 -0.26 4.48
CA PHE A 241 11.36 -1.69 4.61
C PHE A 241 12.85 -2.00 4.60
N ILE A 242 13.67 -1.27 3.85
CA ILE A 242 15.14 -1.34 3.96
C ILE A 242 15.58 -0.92 5.36
N TYR A 243 15.01 0.17 5.91
CA TYR A 243 15.33 0.67 7.25
C TYR A 243 14.93 -0.31 8.35
N GLY A 244 13.79 -0.99 8.18
CA GLY A 244 13.34 -2.04 9.08
C GLY A 244 14.05 -3.37 8.88
N SER A 245 14.93 -3.49 7.88
CA SER A 245 15.62 -4.73 7.56
C SER A 245 17.08 -4.70 8.01
N PRO A 246 17.68 -5.87 8.23
CA PRO A 246 19.11 -6.01 8.49
C PRO A 246 19.96 -5.32 7.42
N VAL A 247 20.88 -4.44 7.80
CA VAL A 247 21.84 -3.82 6.89
C VAL A 247 23.23 -3.81 7.53
N TYR A 248 24.29 -3.95 6.72
CA TYR A 248 25.67 -3.98 7.23
C TYR A 248 26.11 -2.63 7.80
N ASN A 249 25.72 -1.52 7.17
CA ASN A 249 26.19 -0.18 7.49
C ASN A 249 25.04 0.71 7.97
N VAL A 250 24.48 0.38 9.14
CA VAL A 250 23.39 1.13 9.79
C VAL A 250 23.69 2.63 9.91
N GLU A 251 24.97 3.00 10.04
CA GLU A 251 25.39 4.40 10.15
C GLU A 251 25.14 5.20 8.87
N PHE A 252 25.26 4.57 7.70
CA PHE A 252 24.89 5.22 6.44
C PHE A 252 23.43 5.69 6.50
N LEU A 253 22.56 4.88 7.09
CA LEU A 253 21.14 5.18 7.15
C LEU A 253 20.80 6.18 8.28
N SER A 254 21.45 6.05 9.45
CA SER A 254 21.29 6.94 10.61
C SER A 254 21.74 8.37 10.31
N GLN A 255 22.77 8.55 9.48
CA GLN A 255 23.27 9.86 9.05
C GLN A 255 22.39 10.46 7.97
N ASN A 256 22.03 9.68 6.96
CA ASN A 256 21.25 10.20 5.84
C ASN A 256 19.84 10.63 6.26
N ILE A 257 19.18 9.96 7.23
CA ILE A 257 17.86 10.39 7.71
C ILE A 257 17.85 11.77 8.39
N LYS A 258 19.01 12.25 8.87
CA LYS A 258 19.19 13.59 9.46
C LYS A 258 19.45 14.66 8.41
N SER A 259 19.79 14.28 7.18
CA SER A 259 20.12 15.22 6.12
C SER A 259 18.85 15.75 5.43
N PRO A 260 18.73 17.08 5.23
CA PRO A 260 17.61 17.65 4.47
C PRO A 260 17.47 17.12 3.05
N ILE A 261 18.58 16.75 2.39
CA ILE A 261 18.59 16.19 1.03
C ILE A 261 17.76 14.91 0.97
N PHE A 262 17.77 14.15 2.07
CA PHE A 262 17.09 12.89 2.22
C PHE A 262 15.76 13.03 2.97
N ALA A 263 15.28 14.24 3.26
CA ALA A 263 14.04 14.49 3.99
C ALA A 263 12.80 13.85 3.34
N PHE A 264 12.84 13.65 2.02
CA PHE A 264 11.79 12.92 1.31
C PHE A 264 11.59 11.50 1.84
N LEU A 265 12.66 10.83 2.30
CA LEU A 265 12.61 9.48 2.85
C LEU A 265 11.70 9.37 4.09
N PRO A 266 12.02 10.02 5.22
CA PRO A 266 11.21 9.92 6.43
C PRO A 266 9.84 10.60 6.29
N ASN A 267 9.64 11.43 5.27
CA ASN A 267 8.41 12.22 5.08
C ASN A 267 7.59 11.79 3.86
N SER A 268 7.92 10.66 3.26
CA SER A 268 7.19 10.04 2.14
C SER A 268 5.70 9.84 2.44
N MET A 269 5.33 9.70 3.72
CA MET A 269 3.96 9.63 4.21
C MET A 269 3.09 10.87 3.91
N LEU A 270 3.71 12.03 3.60
CA LEU A 270 2.99 13.21 3.09
C LEU A 270 2.47 13.00 1.66
N VAL A 271 3.15 12.19 0.86
CA VAL A 271 2.74 11.93 -0.53
C VAL A 271 1.44 11.12 -0.55
N VAL A 272 1.18 10.28 0.46
CA VAL A 272 -0.10 9.58 0.63
C VAL A 272 -1.27 10.57 0.76
N ASP A 273 -1.05 11.73 1.37
CA ASP A 273 -2.10 12.76 1.51
C ASP A 273 -2.50 13.38 0.16
N VAL A 274 -1.62 13.33 -0.85
CA VAL A 274 -1.96 13.75 -2.22
C VAL A 274 -3.12 12.93 -2.77
N PHE A 275 -3.18 11.63 -2.48
CA PHE A 275 -4.29 10.79 -2.91
C PHE A 275 -5.60 11.13 -2.19
N LEU A 276 -5.57 11.44 -0.89
CA LEU A 276 -6.75 11.93 -0.17
C LEU A 276 -7.24 13.26 -0.75
N LEU A 277 -6.32 14.17 -1.05
CA LEU A 277 -6.63 15.45 -1.67
C LEU A 277 -7.22 15.28 -3.07
N LEU A 278 -6.66 14.40 -3.89
CA LEU A 278 -7.19 14.08 -5.22
C LEU A 278 -8.56 13.42 -5.16
N SER A 279 -8.80 12.53 -4.19
CA SER A 279 -10.10 11.90 -3.96
C SER A 279 -11.18 12.94 -3.65
N GLY A 280 -10.91 13.85 -2.70
CA GLY A 280 -11.82 14.97 -2.41
C GLY A 280 -12.03 15.91 -3.59
N PHE A 281 -10.96 16.24 -4.33
CA PHE A 281 -11.03 17.10 -5.52
C PHE A 281 -11.92 16.51 -6.61
N LEU A 282 -11.65 15.26 -7.00
CA LEU A 282 -12.41 14.57 -8.05
C LEU A 282 -13.86 14.38 -7.62
N PHE A 283 -14.08 13.91 -6.39
CA PHE A 283 -15.43 13.66 -5.91
C PHE A 283 -16.28 14.94 -5.86
N CYS A 284 -15.74 16.03 -5.31
CA CYS A 284 -16.43 17.32 -5.27
C CYS A 284 -16.80 17.81 -6.67
N ARG A 285 -15.82 17.80 -7.58
CA ARG A 285 -16.01 18.32 -8.93
C ARG A 285 -17.06 17.53 -9.70
N ILE A 286 -16.95 16.20 -9.71
CA ILE A 286 -17.80 15.36 -10.55
C ILE A 286 -19.22 15.30 -9.96
N LEU A 287 -19.36 15.27 -8.62
CA LEU A 287 -20.68 15.34 -7.98
C LEU A 287 -21.39 16.68 -8.22
N LEU A 288 -20.67 17.81 -8.19
CA LEU A 288 -21.28 19.12 -8.51
C LEU A 288 -21.76 19.19 -9.97
N VAL A 289 -20.98 18.66 -10.91
CA VAL A 289 -21.38 18.58 -12.33
C VAL A 289 -22.66 17.75 -12.49
N GLU A 290 -22.74 16.59 -11.84
CA GLU A 290 -23.91 15.72 -11.93
C GLU A 290 -25.13 16.32 -11.21
N LEU A 291 -24.94 16.97 -10.06
CA LEU A 291 -26.03 17.66 -9.37
C LEU A 291 -26.62 18.77 -10.22
N ARG A 292 -25.78 19.53 -10.94
CA ARG A 292 -26.26 20.54 -11.91
C ARG A 292 -27.01 19.88 -13.06
N ARG A 293 -26.51 18.76 -13.60
CA ARG A 293 -27.14 18.02 -14.71
C ARG A 293 -28.51 17.43 -14.31
N ARG A 294 -28.68 16.99 -13.07
CA ARG A 294 -29.91 16.34 -12.57
C ARG A 294 -30.80 17.24 -11.71
N HIS A 295 -30.63 18.56 -11.78
CA HIS A 295 -31.39 19.52 -10.97
C HIS A 295 -31.41 19.17 -9.47
N GLY A 296 -30.28 18.68 -8.94
CA GLY A 296 -30.08 18.34 -7.53
C GLY A 296 -30.55 16.94 -7.10
N GLN A 297 -31.05 16.09 -8.01
CA GLN A 297 -31.58 14.77 -7.69
C GLN A 297 -30.56 13.65 -7.96
N ILE A 298 -29.89 13.16 -6.91
CA ILE A 298 -29.00 12.00 -6.97
C ILE A 298 -29.27 11.07 -5.80
N ASN A 299 -29.34 9.76 -6.06
CA ASN A 299 -29.44 8.77 -4.99
C ASN A 299 -28.04 8.48 -4.43
N VAL A 300 -27.78 8.98 -3.23
CA VAL A 300 -26.50 8.81 -2.52
C VAL A 300 -26.16 7.33 -2.29
N LEU A 301 -27.16 6.48 -2.08
CA LEU A 301 -26.95 5.05 -1.88
C LEU A 301 -26.30 4.40 -3.11
N ILE A 302 -26.68 4.81 -4.32
CA ILE A 302 -26.10 4.30 -5.57
C ILE A 302 -24.61 4.68 -5.65
N LEU A 303 -24.25 5.91 -5.24
CA LEU A 303 -22.84 6.34 -5.21
C LEU A 303 -22.00 5.47 -4.27
N TYR A 304 -22.56 5.12 -3.11
CA TYR A 304 -21.86 4.32 -2.11
C TYR A 304 -21.70 2.87 -2.55
N VAL A 305 -22.75 2.27 -3.11
CA VAL A 305 -22.72 0.90 -3.62
C VAL A 305 -21.78 0.79 -4.83
N ALA A 306 -21.84 1.73 -5.77
CA ALA A 306 -20.95 1.78 -6.93
C ALA A 306 -19.47 1.78 -6.52
N ARG A 307 -19.10 2.70 -5.62
CA ARG A 307 -17.74 2.78 -5.08
C ARG A 307 -17.33 1.50 -4.35
N TRP A 308 -18.24 0.88 -3.58
CA TRP A 308 -17.94 -0.36 -2.87
C TRP A 308 -17.69 -1.52 -3.84
N ILE A 309 -18.48 -1.66 -4.91
CA ILE A 309 -18.29 -2.66 -5.97
C ILE A 309 -16.98 -2.41 -6.74
N ARG A 310 -16.61 -1.15 -6.95
CA ARG A 310 -15.37 -0.78 -7.65
C ARG A 310 -14.11 -1.20 -6.88
N LEU A 311 -14.04 -0.90 -5.58
CA LEU A 311 -12.81 -1.07 -4.79
C LEU A 311 -12.70 -2.48 -4.19
N THR A 312 -13.78 -2.98 -3.60
CA THR A 312 -13.73 -4.16 -2.71
C THR A 312 -13.25 -5.47 -3.37
N PRO A 313 -13.56 -5.78 -4.64
CA PRO A 313 -13.18 -7.08 -5.22
C PRO A 313 -11.67 -7.32 -5.31
N ALA A 314 -10.91 -6.37 -5.88
CA ALA A 314 -9.44 -6.50 -5.96
C ALA A 314 -8.82 -6.51 -4.55
N TYR A 315 -9.41 -5.77 -3.62
CA TYR A 315 -8.99 -5.74 -2.23
C TYR A 315 -9.20 -7.09 -1.53
N LEU A 316 -10.36 -7.73 -1.74
CA LEU A 316 -10.69 -9.06 -1.21
C LEU A 316 -9.73 -10.14 -1.71
N VAL A 317 -9.42 -10.14 -3.00
CA VAL A 317 -8.46 -11.08 -3.59
C VAL A 317 -7.07 -10.89 -2.99
N THR A 318 -6.68 -9.64 -2.74
CA THR A 318 -5.42 -9.31 -2.08
C THR A 318 -5.40 -9.81 -0.63
N ILE A 319 -6.44 -9.53 0.16
CA ILE A 319 -6.55 -10.01 1.55
C ILE A 319 -6.56 -11.55 1.60
N GLY A 320 -7.30 -12.20 0.70
CA GLY A 320 -7.34 -13.65 0.58
C GLY A 320 -5.95 -14.26 0.32
N PHE A 321 -5.13 -13.59 -0.48
CA PHE A 321 -3.74 -14.00 -0.72
C PHE A 321 -2.90 -13.95 0.57
N TYR A 322 -2.98 -12.86 1.33
CA TYR A 322 -2.31 -12.73 2.63
C TYR A 322 -2.73 -13.83 3.61
N MET A 323 -4.01 -14.21 3.61
CA MET A 323 -4.56 -15.22 4.50
C MET A 323 -4.16 -16.67 4.12
N THR A 324 -3.78 -16.93 2.87
CA THR A 324 -3.69 -18.30 2.33
C THR A 324 -2.31 -18.63 1.77
N TRP A 325 -2.02 -18.20 0.54
CA TRP A 325 -0.85 -18.63 -0.22
C TRP A 325 0.42 -17.88 0.15
N PHE A 326 0.32 -16.64 0.65
CA PHE A 326 1.50 -15.80 0.87
C PHE A 326 2.59 -16.44 1.76
N PRO A 327 2.29 -17.07 2.91
CA PRO A 327 3.30 -17.75 3.74
C PRO A 327 4.00 -18.93 3.08
N SER A 328 3.46 -19.44 1.97
CA SER A 328 3.95 -20.64 1.29
C SER A 328 4.87 -20.35 0.10
N LEU A 329 5.05 -19.07 -0.27
CA LEU A 329 5.79 -18.68 -1.48
C LEU A 329 7.30 -18.50 -1.29
N GLY A 330 7.79 -18.62 -0.07
CA GLY A 330 9.20 -18.40 0.23
C GLY A 330 9.58 -18.80 1.64
N ASP A 331 10.83 -18.54 1.97
CA ASP A 331 11.48 -18.88 3.22
C ASP A 331 12.50 -17.80 3.59
N GLY A 332 12.86 -17.73 4.87
CA GLY A 332 13.89 -16.82 5.35
C GLY A 332 13.91 -16.62 6.87
N PRO A 333 15.01 -16.08 7.42
CA PRO A 333 15.15 -15.88 8.87
C PRO A 333 14.02 -15.05 9.49
N LEU A 334 13.48 -14.07 8.76
CA LEU A 334 12.41 -13.17 9.25
C LEU A 334 11.01 -13.59 8.76
N TRP A 335 10.88 -14.69 8.02
CA TRP A 335 9.64 -15.11 7.37
C TRP A 335 8.47 -15.30 8.35
N GLN A 336 8.67 -16.04 9.43
CA GLN A 336 7.66 -16.26 10.46
C GLN A 336 7.26 -14.96 11.18
N GLN A 337 8.23 -14.11 11.51
CA GLN A 337 7.98 -12.86 12.24
C GLN A 337 7.21 -11.81 11.41
N ARG A 338 7.36 -11.84 10.09
CA ARG A 338 6.77 -10.86 9.18
C ARG A 338 5.57 -11.44 8.43
N ILE A 339 5.74 -12.51 7.67
CA ILE A 339 4.71 -13.06 6.79
C ILE A 339 3.64 -13.81 7.59
N GLU A 340 4.03 -14.75 8.46
CA GLU A 340 3.04 -15.52 9.25
C GLU A 340 2.30 -14.58 10.23
N ARG A 341 2.99 -13.60 10.83
CA ARG A 341 2.34 -12.55 11.63
C ARG A 341 1.31 -11.73 10.84
N GLU A 342 1.62 -11.32 9.61
CA GLU A 342 0.67 -10.59 8.76
C GLU A 342 -0.53 -11.48 8.35
N GLN A 343 -0.29 -12.77 8.11
CA GLN A 343 -1.36 -13.75 7.88
C GLN A 343 -2.30 -13.81 9.09
N GLU A 344 -1.78 -13.96 10.30
CA GLU A 344 -2.57 -13.99 11.54
C GLU A 344 -3.41 -12.72 11.71
N ARG A 345 -2.82 -11.55 11.47
CA ARG A 345 -3.53 -10.26 11.50
C ARG A 345 -4.69 -10.26 10.50
N CYS A 346 -4.45 -10.70 9.28
CA CYS A 346 -5.49 -10.78 8.24
C CYS A 346 -6.59 -11.77 8.55
N ILE A 347 -6.27 -12.97 9.05
CA ILE A 347 -7.29 -13.95 9.48
C ILE A 347 -8.17 -13.35 10.59
N SER A 348 -7.59 -12.57 11.51
CA SER A 348 -8.33 -11.99 12.63
C SER A 348 -9.19 -10.76 12.28
N SER A 349 -8.86 -10.02 11.22
CA SER A 349 -9.40 -8.67 10.97
C SER A 349 -9.92 -8.41 9.55
N TRP A 350 -9.88 -9.37 8.63
CA TRP A 350 -10.24 -9.18 7.21
C TRP A 350 -11.61 -8.51 7.00
N PHE A 351 -12.60 -8.83 7.84
CA PHE A 351 -13.96 -8.28 7.72
C PHE A 351 -14.01 -6.77 8.01
N LEU A 352 -13.12 -6.26 8.89
CA LEU A 352 -13.02 -4.83 9.19
C LEU A 352 -12.47 -4.04 8.00
N ASN A 353 -11.61 -4.66 7.19
CA ASN A 353 -11.07 -4.07 5.97
C ASN A 353 -12.16 -3.90 4.91
N ILE A 354 -13.07 -4.87 4.76
CA ILE A 354 -14.22 -4.81 3.83
C ILE A 354 -15.23 -3.74 4.25
N LEU A 355 -15.43 -3.60 5.55
CA LEU A 355 -16.30 -2.57 6.12
C LEU A 355 -15.64 -1.19 6.14
N TYR A 356 -14.36 -1.07 5.76
CA TYR A 356 -13.59 0.17 5.78
C TYR A 356 -13.52 0.84 7.18
N ILE A 357 -13.43 0.03 8.25
CA ILE A 357 -13.38 0.50 9.65
C ILE A 357 -12.15 -0.02 10.41
N ASN A 358 -11.25 -0.73 9.74
CA ASN A 358 -10.01 -1.31 10.30
C ASN A 358 -9.06 -0.26 10.91
N ASN A 359 -9.26 1.03 10.66
CA ASN A 359 -8.46 2.09 11.27
C ASN A 359 -8.96 2.55 12.66
N TYR A 360 -10.16 2.14 13.08
CA TYR A 360 -10.70 2.41 14.42
C TYR A 360 -10.83 1.15 15.29
N PHE A 361 -11.10 0.00 14.68
CA PHE A 361 -11.33 -1.26 15.39
C PHE A 361 -10.18 -2.25 15.17
N ASN A 362 -9.85 -3.03 16.21
CA ASN A 362 -8.79 -4.04 16.22
C ASN A 362 -7.45 -3.57 15.62
N VAL A 363 -7.06 -2.34 15.94
CA VAL A 363 -5.91 -1.67 15.31
C VAL A 363 -4.56 -2.33 15.61
N ASP A 364 -4.47 -3.13 16.67
CA ASP A 364 -3.28 -3.93 16.99
C ASP A 364 -3.08 -5.10 16.02
N LYS A 365 -4.15 -5.54 15.34
CA LYS A 365 -4.15 -6.61 14.35
C LYS A 365 -4.63 -6.11 12.99
N LEU A 366 -4.14 -4.94 12.59
CA LEU A 366 -4.44 -4.35 11.28
C LEU A 366 -3.93 -5.27 10.16
N CYS A 367 -4.83 -5.73 9.29
CA CYS A 367 -4.48 -6.51 8.10
C CYS A 367 -3.92 -5.59 7.01
N MET A 368 -2.68 -5.84 6.56
CA MET A 368 -1.93 -5.02 5.61
C MET A 368 -1.66 -3.60 6.13
N PHE A 369 -0.41 -3.27 6.42
CA PHE A 369 -0.02 -1.97 6.99
C PHE A 369 -0.46 -0.73 6.17
N GLN A 370 -0.73 -0.87 4.88
CA GLN A 370 -1.20 0.26 4.07
C GLN A 370 -2.72 0.47 4.17
N SER A 371 -3.50 -0.56 4.52
CA SER A 371 -4.98 -0.63 4.41
C SER A 371 -5.76 0.50 5.06
N TRP A 372 -5.21 1.17 6.07
CA TRP A 372 -5.85 2.30 6.74
C TRP A 372 -6.24 3.41 5.77
N TYR A 373 -5.49 3.63 4.69
CA TYR A 373 -5.78 4.69 3.73
C TYR A 373 -7.13 4.47 3.03
N LEU A 374 -7.44 3.22 2.65
CA LEU A 374 -8.76 2.87 2.09
C LEU A 374 -9.89 3.19 3.06
N ALA A 375 -9.70 2.89 4.35
CA ALA A 375 -10.69 3.19 5.38
C ALA A 375 -10.91 4.71 5.54
N VAL A 376 -9.83 5.48 5.65
CA VAL A 376 -9.87 6.95 5.77
C VAL A 376 -10.57 7.56 4.54
N ASP A 377 -10.17 7.15 3.34
CA ASP A 377 -10.71 7.68 2.09
C ASP A 377 -12.22 7.37 1.93
N SER A 378 -12.63 6.13 2.20
CA SER A 378 -14.05 5.73 2.14
C SER A 378 -14.90 6.44 3.20
N GLN A 379 -14.41 6.61 4.43
CA GLN A 379 -15.12 7.33 5.47
C GLN A 379 -15.31 8.81 5.12
N LEU A 380 -14.28 9.47 4.58
CA LEU A 380 -14.38 10.86 4.14
C LEU A 380 -15.30 11.00 2.93
N PHE A 381 -15.28 10.04 2.01
CA PHE A 381 -16.24 9.98 0.90
C PHE A 381 -17.68 9.86 1.37
N PHE A 382 -17.98 9.06 2.41
CA PHE A 382 -19.34 8.97 2.96
C PHE A 382 -19.83 10.25 3.64
N LEU A 383 -18.92 11.08 4.17
CA LEU A 383 -19.27 12.36 4.79
C LEU A 383 -19.39 13.51 3.78
N SER A 384 -18.66 13.41 2.65
CA SER A 384 -18.51 14.49 1.67
C SER A 384 -19.80 14.96 0.99
N PRO A 385 -20.80 14.11 0.67
CA PRO A 385 -22.06 14.56 0.08
C PRO A 385 -22.75 15.64 0.90
N ILE A 386 -22.68 15.58 2.23
CA ILE A 386 -23.32 16.58 3.11
C ILE A 386 -22.81 17.99 2.78
N ILE A 387 -21.49 18.13 2.64
CA ILE A 387 -20.85 19.41 2.30
C ILE A 387 -21.18 19.81 0.85
N ILE A 388 -21.10 18.86 -0.09
CA ILE A 388 -21.30 19.13 -1.53
C ILE A 388 -22.76 19.50 -1.84
N TYR A 389 -23.74 18.81 -1.25
CA TYR A 389 -25.15 19.16 -1.38
C TYR A 389 -25.44 20.55 -0.82
N LEU A 390 -24.83 20.90 0.32
CA LEU A 390 -24.99 22.23 0.90
C LEU A 390 -24.34 23.29 0.02
N LEU A 391 -23.17 23.03 -0.57
CA LEU A 391 -22.53 23.92 -1.56
C LEU A 391 -23.42 24.14 -2.78
N ASN A 392 -24.07 23.08 -3.28
CA ASN A 392 -24.98 23.17 -4.44
C ASN A 392 -26.28 23.93 -4.11
N ARG A 393 -26.86 23.71 -2.92
CA ARG A 393 -28.12 24.36 -2.51
C ARG A 393 -27.93 25.79 -2.02
N SER A 394 -26.89 26.06 -1.25
CA SER A 394 -26.56 27.38 -0.74
C SER A 394 -25.05 27.57 -0.61
N ARG A 395 -24.49 28.31 -1.58
CA ARG A 395 -23.07 28.65 -1.63
C ARG A 395 -22.54 29.22 -0.31
N LYS A 396 -23.28 30.13 0.34
CA LYS A 396 -22.85 30.78 1.58
C LYS A 396 -22.65 29.76 2.71
N TYR A 397 -23.66 28.94 2.99
CA TYR A 397 -23.60 27.96 4.08
C TYR A 397 -22.64 26.82 3.76
N GLY A 398 -22.56 26.38 2.50
CA GLY A 398 -21.61 25.35 2.09
C GLY A 398 -20.15 25.78 2.27
N ILE A 399 -19.80 27.01 1.90
CA ILE A 399 -18.46 27.56 2.11
C ILE A 399 -18.15 27.69 3.61
N ILE A 400 -19.10 28.18 4.41
CA ILE A 400 -18.92 28.30 5.87
C ILE A 400 -18.64 26.92 6.48
N LEU A 401 -19.44 25.90 6.17
CA LEU A 401 -19.25 24.54 6.68
C LEU A 401 -17.89 23.96 6.25
N LEU A 402 -17.52 24.16 4.99
CA LEU A 402 -16.25 23.67 4.44
C LEU A 402 -15.05 24.34 5.12
N SER A 403 -15.10 25.67 5.32
CA SER A 403 -14.07 26.42 6.03
C SER A 403 -13.95 26.01 7.49
N ILE A 404 -15.07 25.84 8.20
CA ILE A 404 -15.06 25.35 9.59
C ILE A 404 -14.45 23.95 9.66
N THR A 405 -14.84 23.06 8.76
CA THR A 405 -14.30 21.69 8.70
C THR A 405 -12.80 21.69 8.41
N ALA A 406 -12.31 22.55 7.52
CA ALA A 406 -10.89 22.70 7.23
C ALA A 406 -10.12 23.15 8.48
N VAL A 407 -10.61 24.17 9.19
CA VAL A 407 -9.99 24.68 10.42
C VAL A 407 -9.96 23.60 11.51
N ILE A 408 -11.08 22.92 11.76
CA ILE A 408 -11.17 21.86 12.78
C ILE A 408 -10.20 20.72 12.47
N THR A 409 -10.20 20.21 11.23
CA THR A 409 -9.34 19.07 10.84
C THR A 409 -7.84 19.41 10.85
N SER A 410 -7.47 20.68 10.75
CA SER A 410 -6.07 21.13 10.92
C SER A 410 -5.68 21.37 12.38
N ILE A 411 -6.60 21.82 13.22
CA ILE A 411 -6.34 22.08 14.65
C ILE A 411 -6.28 20.79 15.47
N ILE A 412 -7.08 19.77 15.11
CA ILE A 412 -7.13 18.49 15.86
C ILE A 412 -5.73 17.85 16.03
N PRO A 413 -4.90 17.66 14.98
CA PRO A 413 -3.57 17.10 15.15
C PRO A 413 -2.65 17.94 16.03
N PHE A 414 -2.78 19.27 15.99
CA PHE A 414 -2.03 20.19 16.86
C PHE A 414 -2.40 19.97 18.34
N ILE A 415 -3.70 20.01 18.67
CA ILE A 415 -4.17 19.86 20.05
C ILE A 415 -3.79 18.49 20.61
N ILE A 416 -4.00 17.43 19.83
CA ILE A 416 -3.67 16.07 20.27
C ILE A 416 -2.17 15.91 20.49
N SER A 417 -1.34 16.43 19.58
CA SER A 417 0.13 16.34 19.72
C SER A 417 0.64 17.15 20.90
N TYR A 418 0.08 18.34 21.13
CA TYR A 418 0.43 19.18 22.26
C TYR A 418 0.03 18.55 23.59
N THR A 419 -1.20 18.09 23.72
CA THR A 419 -1.72 17.52 24.98
C THR A 419 -1.06 16.20 25.35
N LYS A 420 -0.73 15.35 24.37
CA LYS A 420 -0.17 14.01 24.59
C LYS A 420 1.35 13.91 24.40
N ASN A 421 2.06 15.03 24.25
CA ASN A 421 3.52 15.07 24.04
C ASN A 421 3.98 14.15 22.89
N LEU A 422 3.29 14.19 21.76
CA LEU A 422 3.57 13.29 20.64
C LEU A 422 4.70 13.82 19.75
N SER A 423 5.35 12.88 19.08
CA SER A 423 6.26 13.16 17.97
C SER A 423 5.58 13.97 16.85
N PRO A 424 6.34 14.78 16.11
CA PRO A 424 5.82 15.68 15.06
C PRO A 424 5.02 14.97 13.96
N THR A 425 5.38 13.73 13.66
CA THR A 425 4.69 12.85 12.73
C THR A 425 5.07 11.41 13.08
N LEU A 426 4.70 10.44 12.24
CA LEU A 426 5.21 9.07 12.35
C LEU A 426 6.70 9.07 12.04
N MET A 427 7.51 9.12 13.10
CA MET A 427 8.97 8.99 13.02
C MET A 427 9.32 7.51 12.85
N ILE A 428 10.16 7.21 11.86
CA ILE A 428 10.59 5.84 11.54
C ILE A 428 11.96 5.64 12.17
N TYR A 429 11.97 4.98 13.32
CA TYR A 429 13.16 4.48 13.99
C TYR A 429 13.26 2.96 13.79
N SER A 430 14.37 2.34 14.20
CA SER A 430 14.69 0.96 13.82
C SER A 430 13.63 -0.02 14.32
N ASN A 431 13.21 0.16 15.57
CA ASN A 431 12.16 -0.62 16.21
C ASN A 431 10.77 -0.39 15.57
N GLU A 432 10.43 0.84 15.19
CA GLU A 432 9.17 1.11 14.47
C GLU A 432 9.18 0.56 13.03
N ALA A 433 10.34 0.48 12.38
CA ALA A 433 10.46 0.01 11.01
C ALA A 433 10.39 -1.52 10.88
N GLU A 434 10.75 -2.27 11.93
CA GLU A 434 10.60 -3.74 11.97
C GLU A 434 9.13 -4.18 11.91
N ASP A 435 8.24 -3.46 12.62
CA ASP A 435 6.80 -3.71 12.63
C ASP A 435 6.04 -2.40 12.90
N ILE A 436 5.72 -1.67 11.84
CA ILE A 436 5.05 -0.36 11.91
C ILE A 436 3.70 -0.46 12.63
N ASN A 437 2.97 -1.57 12.43
CA ASN A 437 1.66 -1.79 13.05
C ASN A 437 1.74 -1.87 14.58
N SER A 438 2.90 -2.24 15.13
CA SER A 438 3.12 -2.27 16.58
C SER A 438 3.36 -0.88 17.20
N SER A 439 3.69 0.13 16.38
CA SER A 439 4.00 1.48 16.85
C SER A 439 2.80 2.14 17.52
N TYR A 440 3.02 2.65 18.75
CA TYR A 440 2.00 3.38 19.50
C TYR A 440 1.46 4.59 18.74
N TYR A 441 2.34 5.33 18.04
CA TYR A 441 1.92 6.50 17.25
C TYR A 441 1.07 6.07 16.05
N TYR A 442 1.49 5.00 15.38
CA TYR A 442 0.82 4.49 14.19
C TYR A 442 -0.63 4.10 14.49
N LYS A 443 -0.84 3.19 15.46
CA LYS A 443 -2.16 2.61 15.76
C LYS A 443 -3.16 3.57 16.41
N ASN A 444 -2.68 4.52 17.22
CA ASN A 444 -3.54 5.42 17.99
C ASN A 444 -3.81 6.76 17.30
N PHE A 445 -2.90 7.23 16.42
CA PHE A 445 -2.96 8.57 15.88
C PHE A 445 -2.83 8.59 14.36
N TYR A 446 -1.78 8.00 13.79
CA TYR A 446 -1.49 8.14 12.35
C TYR A 446 -2.63 7.66 11.45
N ILE A 447 -3.19 6.48 11.72
CA ILE A 447 -4.21 5.84 10.88
C ILE A 447 -5.63 6.42 11.05
N LYS A 448 -5.84 7.30 12.04
CA LYS A 448 -7.18 7.81 12.37
C LYS A 448 -7.63 8.86 11.37
N THR A 449 -8.88 8.76 10.92
CA THR A 449 -9.46 9.65 9.89
C THR A 449 -9.38 11.12 10.25
N HIS A 450 -9.69 11.49 11.50
CA HIS A 450 -9.62 12.87 11.96
C HIS A 450 -8.19 13.44 11.98
N MET A 451 -7.16 12.59 11.97
CA MET A 451 -5.75 12.99 11.93
C MET A 451 -5.22 13.18 10.49
N ARG A 452 -6.02 12.83 9.47
CA ARG A 452 -5.67 12.89 8.04
C ARG A 452 -6.69 13.67 7.19
N ALA A 453 -7.86 13.98 7.75
CA ALA A 453 -9.00 14.57 7.04
C ALA A 453 -8.69 15.92 6.36
N SER A 454 -7.74 16.70 6.86
CA SER A 454 -7.40 18.03 6.31
C SER A 454 -7.02 17.96 4.82
N ALA A 455 -6.28 16.93 4.39
CA ALA A 455 -5.90 16.73 2.99
C ALA A 455 -7.11 16.61 2.07
N TYR A 456 -8.08 15.78 2.46
CA TYR A 456 -9.31 15.55 1.70
C TYR A 456 -10.19 16.80 1.65
N VAL A 457 -10.31 17.52 2.77
CA VAL A 457 -11.11 18.75 2.85
C VAL A 457 -10.52 19.86 1.98
N ILE A 458 -9.19 19.98 1.90
CA ILE A 458 -8.53 20.88 0.95
C ILE A 458 -8.85 20.45 -0.48
N GLY A 459 -8.87 19.14 -0.76
CA GLY A 459 -9.36 18.57 -2.02
C GLY A 459 -10.76 19.05 -2.39
N LEU A 460 -11.73 18.93 -1.48
CA LEU A 460 -13.10 19.43 -1.68
C LEU A 460 -13.12 20.92 -2.03
N PHE A 461 -12.31 21.73 -1.33
CA PHE A 461 -12.20 23.16 -1.54
C PHE A 461 -11.66 23.49 -2.94
N VAL A 462 -10.57 22.85 -3.36
CA VAL A 462 -9.99 23.05 -4.69
C VAL A 462 -10.94 22.55 -5.78
N GLY A 463 -11.63 21.43 -5.56
CA GLY A 463 -12.61 20.88 -6.50
C GLY A 463 -13.76 21.87 -6.75
N TYR A 464 -14.27 22.47 -5.68
CA TYR A 464 -15.28 23.52 -5.76
C TYR A 464 -14.74 24.79 -6.45
N LEU A 465 -13.53 25.25 -6.12
CA LEU A 465 -12.92 26.42 -6.75
C LEU A 465 -12.74 26.23 -8.26
N VAL A 466 -12.17 25.09 -8.69
CA VAL A 466 -11.98 24.80 -10.11
C VAL A 466 -13.32 24.73 -10.84
N HIS A 467 -14.32 24.10 -10.24
CA HIS A 467 -15.68 24.04 -10.80
C HIS A 467 -16.27 25.45 -11.00
N GLU A 468 -16.17 26.35 -10.02
CA GLU A 468 -16.67 27.73 -10.14
C GLU A 468 -15.85 28.57 -11.12
N MET A 469 -14.51 28.47 -11.10
CA MET A 469 -13.65 29.21 -12.00
C MET A 469 -13.91 28.86 -13.46
N GLN A 470 -14.06 27.57 -13.78
CA GLN A 470 -14.38 27.13 -15.13
C GLN A 470 -15.81 27.48 -15.52
N ALA A 471 -16.78 27.34 -14.62
CA ALA A 471 -18.18 27.71 -14.90
C ALA A 471 -18.34 29.21 -15.18
N ARG A 472 -17.51 30.06 -14.56
CA ARG A 472 -17.53 31.53 -14.72
C ARG A 472 -16.46 32.07 -15.65
N ASN A 473 -15.65 31.22 -16.28
CA ASN A 473 -14.48 31.59 -17.08
C ASN A 473 -13.52 32.59 -16.38
N ILE A 474 -13.29 32.42 -15.07
CA ILE A 474 -12.40 33.28 -14.29
C ILE A 474 -10.94 32.91 -14.60
N LYS A 475 -10.16 33.90 -15.05
CA LYS A 475 -8.71 33.79 -15.23
C LYS A 475 -7.99 34.56 -14.13
N LEU A 476 -6.88 34.01 -13.64
CA LEU A 476 -6.06 34.66 -12.62
C LEU A 476 -5.02 35.58 -13.30
N PRO A 477 -4.75 36.77 -12.74
CA PRO A 477 -3.74 37.66 -13.30
C PRO A 477 -2.33 37.10 -13.04
N SER A 478 -1.42 37.28 -14.00
CA SER A 478 -0.07 36.72 -13.99
C SER A 478 0.76 37.01 -12.72
N PRO A 479 0.70 38.21 -12.09
CA PRO A 479 1.42 38.46 -10.84
C PRO A 479 0.95 37.56 -9.69
N ILE A 480 -0.36 37.33 -9.57
CA ILE A 480 -0.93 36.44 -8.54
C ILE A 480 -0.49 35.00 -8.78
N VAL A 481 -0.51 34.55 -10.04
CA VAL A 481 -0.04 33.19 -10.41
C VAL A 481 1.43 32.99 -10.02
N ARG A 482 2.31 33.95 -10.33
CA ARG A 482 3.74 33.88 -9.94
C ARG A 482 3.93 33.87 -8.43
N PHE A 483 3.20 34.73 -7.71
CA PHE A 483 3.23 34.76 -6.25
C PHE A 483 2.77 33.43 -5.63
N LEU A 484 1.66 32.85 -6.13
CA LEU A 484 1.15 31.59 -5.61
C LEU A 484 2.06 30.40 -5.93
N TRP A 485 2.76 30.41 -7.08
CA TRP A 485 3.82 29.43 -7.35
C TRP A 485 4.98 29.54 -6.35
N LEU A 486 5.49 30.76 -6.12
CA LEU A 486 6.54 30.98 -5.13
C LEU A 486 6.09 30.53 -3.74
N LEU A 487 4.90 30.94 -3.32
CA LEU A 487 4.33 30.58 -2.02
C LEU A 487 4.15 29.07 -1.87
N ALA A 488 3.58 28.40 -2.88
CA ALA A 488 3.38 26.95 -2.87
C ALA A 488 4.72 26.19 -2.80
N THR A 489 5.72 26.61 -3.57
CA THR A 489 7.05 25.97 -3.56
C THR A 489 7.77 26.15 -2.22
N VAL A 490 7.71 27.34 -1.62
CA VAL A 490 8.29 27.61 -0.30
C VAL A 490 7.58 26.79 0.78
N ILE A 491 6.24 26.81 0.84
CA ILE A 491 5.49 26.05 1.84
C ILE A 491 5.74 24.55 1.68
N GLY A 492 5.64 24.02 0.45
CA GLY A 492 5.83 22.60 0.17
C GLY A 492 7.23 22.12 0.53
N SER A 493 8.26 22.87 0.14
CA SER A 493 9.67 22.56 0.45
C SER A 493 9.91 22.64 1.96
N SER A 494 9.42 23.68 2.65
CA SER A 494 9.55 23.80 4.10
C SER A 494 8.89 22.62 4.84
N CYS A 495 7.67 22.24 4.45
CA CYS A 495 6.97 21.11 5.07
C CYS A 495 7.73 19.79 4.86
N MET A 496 8.26 19.58 3.65
CA MET A 496 9.02 18.38 3.31
C MET A 496 10.36 18.31 4.04
N LEU A 497 11.17 19.38 3.96
CA LEU A 497 12.56 19.41 4.42
C LEU A 497 12.71 19.52 5.94
N THR A 498 11.79 20.19 6.64
CA THR A 498 11.90 20.45 8.09
C THR A 498 11.82 19.18 8.93
N ILE A 499 11.37 18.05 8.38
CA ILE A 499 11.37 16.77 9.09
C ILE A 499 12.76 16.39 9.63
N SER A 500 13.83 16.74 8.90
CA SER A 500 15.22 16.44 9.26
C SER A 500 15.63 17.08 10.58
N ARG A 501 15.05 18.24 10.92
CA ARG A 501 15.25 18.93 12.21
C ARG A 501 14.82 18.05 13.38
N PHE A 502 13.74 17.28 13.24
CA PHE A 502 13.29 16.36 14.28
C PHE A 502 14.10 15.07 14.34
N TYR A 503 14.90 14.79 13.29
CA TYR A 503 15.91 13.74 13.36
C TYR A 503 17.26 14.24 13.89
N ALA A 504 17.62 15.51 13.71
CA ALA A 504 18.93 16.02 14.12
C ALA A 504 18.98 16.52 15.57
N TYR A 505 17.84 16.94 16.15
CA TYR A 505 17.80 17.66 17.42
C TYR A 505 16.79 17.03 18.40
N PRO A 506 16.93 17.29 19.72
CA PRO A 506 16.06 16.72 20.74
C PRO A 506 14.61 17.20 20.61
N TYR A 507 13.70 16.42 21.19
CA TYR A 507 12.27 16.70 21.16
C TYR A 507 11.94 18.04 21.82
N ASN A 508 11.26 18.91 21.08
CA ASN A 508 10.61 20.09 21.61
C ASN A 508 9.09 19.97 21.41
N ARG A 509 8.33 20.12 22.50
CA ARG A 509 6.88 19.96 22.51
C ARG A 509 6.16 20.93 21.58
N LEU A 510 6.50 22.21 21.63
CA LEU A 510 5.84 23.24 20.84
C LEU A 510 6.17 23.07 19.36
N GLU A 511 7.45 22.91 19.04
CA GLU A 511 7.94 22.69 17.66
C GLU A 511 7.27 21.46 17.03
N SER A 512 7.23 20.34 17.76
CA SER A 512 6.63 19.09 17.29
C SER A 512 5.13 19.23 17.08
N SER A 513 4.43 19.94 17.97
CA SER A 513 2.99 20.14 17.88
C SER A 513 2.61 21.05 16.71
N ILE A 514 3.36 22.14 16.49
CA ILE A 514 3.21 23.03 15.33
C ILE A 514 3.39 22.23 14.05
N TYR A 515 4.48 21.44 13.96
CA TYR A 515 4.69 20.61 12.80
C TYR A 515 3.53 19.64 12.59
N ALA A 516 3.15 18.87 13.60
CA ALA A 516 2.04 17.89 13.53
C ALA A 516 0.72 18.49 13.02
N GLY A 517 0.37 19.71 13.46
CA GLY A 517 -0.82 20.43 13.00
C GLY A 517 -0.73 20.94 11.57
N PHE A 518 0.39 21.58 11.22
CA PHE A 518 0.45 22.44 10.04
C PHE A 518 1.21 21.86 8.84
N HIS A 519 2.11 20.89 9.02
CA HIS A 519 2.92 20.35 7.91
C HIS A 519 2.06 19.69 6.83
N LYS A 520 1.01 18.93 7.23
CA LYS A 520 0.11 18.25 6.29
C LYS A 520 -0.71 19.25 5.50
N ILE A 521 -1.34 20.23 6.16
CA ILE A 521 -2.12 21.27 5.46
C ILE A 521 -1.22 22.08 4.55
N GLY A 522 -0.02 22.48 4.98
CA GLY A 522 0.92 23.22 4.14
C GLY A 522 1.33 22.45 2.88
N TRP A 523 1.71 21.17 3.04
CA TRP A 523 2.01 20.29 1.91
C TRP A 523 0.83 20.16 0.94
N ASN A 524 -0.37 19.90 1.48
CA ASN A 524 -1.58 19.76 0.67
C ASN A 524 -2.02 21.06 0.00
N MET A 525 -1.77 22.23 0.61
CA MET A 525 -2.00 23.54 -0.03
C MET A 525 -1.04 23.78 -1.21
N SER A 526 0.21 23.33 -1.09
CA SER A 526 1.17 23.39 -2.19
C SER A 526 0.71 22.53 -3.38
N VAL A 527 0.31 21.29 -3.11
CA VAL A 527 -0.19 20.37 -4.15
C VAL A 527 -1.56 20.80 -4.69
N ALA A 528 -2.43 21.37 -3.85
CA ALA A 528 -3.68 21.99 -4.24
C ALA A 528 -3.48 23.09 -5.30
N TRP A 529 -2.48 23.95 -5.09
CA TRP A 529 -2.14 24.98 -6.07
C TRP A 529 -1.67 24.36 -7.40
N LEU A 530 -0.82 23.32 -7.35
CA LEU A 530 -0.41 22.58 -8.55
C LEU A 530 -1.63 22.06 -9.33
N ILE A 531 -2.59 21.43 -8.65
CA ILE A 531 -3.82 20.90 -9.27
C ILE A 531 -4.68 22.02 -9.86
N LEU A 532 -4.88 23.11 -9.11
CA LEU A 532 -5.66 24.26 -9.56
C LEU A 532 -5.01 24.89 -10.79
N ALA A 533 -3.71 25.19 -10.73
CA ALA A 533 -2.97 25.81 -11.84
C ALA A 533 -2.95 24.89 -13.08
N ALA A 534 -2.75 23.58 -12.91
CA ALA A 534 -2.77 22.63 -14.01
C ALA A 534 -4.15 22.46 -14.64
N SER A 535 -5.23 22.53 -13.85
CA SER A 535 -6.61 22.40 -14.32
C SER A 535 -7.17 23.68 -14.95
N THR A 536 -6.57 24.83 -14.66
CA THR A 536 -7.04 26.15 -15.13
C THR A 536 -6.13 26.78 -16.19
N GLY A 537 -5.08 26.09 -16.63
CA GLY A 537 -4.18 26.56 -17.69
C GLY A 537 -3.04 27.48 -17.23
N HIS A 538 -2.78 27.57 -15.92
CA HIS A 538 -1.78 28.48 -15.33
C HIS A 538 -0.46 27.78 -14.95
N ALA A 539 -0.27 26.51 -15.33
CA ALA A 539 0.92 25.72 -14.99
C ALA A 539 1.98 25.62 -16.12
N GLY A 540 1.73 26.21 -17.29
CA GLY A 540 2.74 26.32 -18.37
C GLY A 540 3.34 24.97 -18.79
N TRP A 541 4.66 24.82 -18.67
CA TRP A 541 5.37 23.59 -19.04
C TRP A 541 5.02 22.38 -18.14
N ILE A 542 4.71 22.63 -16.86
CA ILE A 542 4.35 21.58 -15.89
C ILE A 542 3.06 20.90 -16.36
N GLN A 543 2.10 21.67 -16.88
CA GLN A 543 0.87 21.10 -17.44
C GLN A 543 1.17 20.16 -18.61
N LYS A 544 2.05 20.55 -19.54
CA LYS A 544 2.43 19.72 -20.70
C LYS A 544 3.08 18.41 -20.24
N PHE A 545 3.97 18.48 -19.25
CA PHE A 545 4.60 17.31 -18.65
C PHE A 545 3.56 16.38 -17.99
N LEU A 546 2.72 16.92 -17.10
CA LEU A 546 1.71 16.13 -16.36
C LEU A 546 0.62 15.53 -17.25
N CYS A 547 0.29 16.18 -18.37
CA CYS A 547 -0.66 15.67 -19.35
C CYS A 547 -0.05 14.64 -20.32
N HIS A 548 1.23 14.29 -20.18
CA HIS A 548 1.89 13.37 -21.10
C HIS A 548 1.26 11.96 -21.06
N ARG A 549 1.11 11.34 -22.24
CA ARG A 549 0.42 10.06 -22.41
C ARG A 549 1.01 8.90 -21.62
N ILE A 550 2.31 8.96 -21.28
CA ILE A 550 3.01 7.92 -20.51
C ILE A 550 2.40 7.69 -19.13
N PHE A 551 1.77 8.72 -18.56
CA PHE A 551 1.16 8.65 -17.24
C PHE A 551 -0.24 8.01 -17.26
N ALA A 552 -0.88 7.85 -18.41
CA ALA A 552 -2.21 7.24 -18.49
C ALA A 552 -2.24 5.78 -17.97
N PRO A 553 -1.39 4.85 -18.44
CA PRO A 553 -1.40 3.47 -17.93
C PRO A 553 -0.97 3.39 -16.46
N ILE A 554 0.04 4.17 -16.05
CA ILE A 554 0.51 4.20 -14.66
C ILE A 554 -0.60 4.68 -13.71
N SER A 555 -1.30 5.77 -14.08
CA SER A 555 -2.43 6.34 -13.33
C SER A 555 -3.60 5.37 -13.14
N ARG A 556 -3.84 4.49 -14.13
CA ARG A 556 -4.90 3.47 -14.07
C ARG A 556 -4.51 2.30 -13.18
N LEU A 557 -3.22 1.92 -13.16
CA LEU A 557 -2.71 0.85 -12.31
C LEU A 557 -2.48 1.26 -10.85
N THR A 558 -2.59 2.55 -10.49
CA THR A 558 -2.22 3.02 -9.14
C THR A 558 -2.95 2.30 -8.01
N TYR A 559 -4.22 1.92 -8.21
CA TYR A 559 -4.99 1.25 -7.17
C TYR A 559 -4.46 -0.17 -6.92
N CYS A 560 -4.33 -0.97 -7.98
CA CYS A 560 -3.74 -2.30 -7.88
C CYS A 560 -2.27 -2.27 -7.42
N ALA A 561 -1.48 -1.26 -7.83
CA ALA A 561 -0.10 -1.08 -7.39
C ALA A 561 -0.04 -0.82 -5.89
N TYR A 562 -0.91 0.04 -5.37
CA TYR A 562 -1.02 0.29 -3.94
C TYR A 562 -1.39 -0.96 -3.14
N LEU A 563 -2.34 -1.78 -3.64
CA LEU A 563 -2.72 -3.04 -2.99
C LEU A 563 -1.55 -4.03 -2.98
N SER A 564 -0.86 -4.17 -4.12
CA SER A 564 0.21 -5.15 -4.33
C SER A 564 1.53 -4.78 -3.64
N ASN A 565 1.78 -3.48 -3.41
CA ASN A 565 3.05 -2.99 -2.87
C ASN A 565 3.44 -3.71 -1.57
N GLY A 566 2.51 -3.88 -0.63
CA GLY A 566 2.82 -4.54 0.64
C GLY A 566 3.30 -5.98 0.48
N ILE A 567 2.83 -6.69 -0.55
CA ILE A 567 3.24 -8.08 -0.85
C ILE A 567 4.70 -8.09 -1.26
N VAL A 568 5.07 -7.20 -2.19
CA VAL A 568 6.44 -7.10 -2.73
C VAL A 568 7.41 -6.72 -1.61
N GLU A 569 7.11 -5.67 -0.84
CA GLU A 569 7.99 -5.21 0.24
C GLU A 569 8.15 -6.26 1.35
N LEU A 570 7.06 -6.90 1.77
CA LEU A 570 7.13 -7.97 2.77
C LEU A 570 7.91 -9.18 2.24
N TYR A 571 7.70 -9.58 0.99
CA TYR A 571 8.41 -10.71 0.40
C TYR A 571 9.93 -10.47 0.41
N TYR A 572 10.40 -9.37 -0.20
CA TYR A 572 11.83 -9.05 -0.30
C TYR A 572 12.49 -8.90 1.08
N SER A 573 11.81 -8.22 2.00
CA SER A 573 12.35 -7.95 3.32
C SER A 573 12.36 -9.20 4.22
N SER A 574 11.47 -10.16 3.99
CA SER A 574 11.36 -11.40 4.78
C SER A 574 12.18 -12.57 4.22
N SER A 575 12.39 -12.60 2.89
CA SER A 575 13.20 -13.61 2.21
C SER A 575 14.71 -13.31 2.27
N SER A 576 15.09 -12.17 2.85
CA SER A 576 16.50 -11.76 2.98
C SER A 576 17.26 -12.68 3.94
N LYS A 577 18.16 -13.49 3.41
CA LYS A 577 18.98 -14.46 4.18
C LYS A 577 20.30 -13.88 4.69
N THR A 578 20.68 -12.70 4.20
CA THR A 578 21.88 -11.97 4.61
C THR A 578 21.58 -10.47 4.69
N ALA A 579 22.28 -9.74 5.55
CA ALA A 579 22.21 -8.29 5.57
C ALA A 579 22.94 -7.73 4.33
N PRO A 580 22.30 -6.94 3.44
CA PRO A 580 23.04 -6.23 2.40
C PRO A 580 23.80 -5.03 2.98
N GLN A 581 24.92 -4.68 2.36
CA GLN A 581 25.50 -3.35 2.55
C GLN A 581 24.71 -2.37 1.68
N ILE A 582 24.37 -1.21 2.22
CA ILE A 582 23.58 -0.20 1.53
C ILE A 582 24.51 0.89 0.99
N SER A 583 24.22 1.36 -0.22
CA SER A 583 24.86 2.51 -0.87
C SER A 583 23.82 3.22 -1.73
N TYR A 584 24.10 4.45 -2.17
CA TYR A 584 23.16 5.20 -3.00
C TYR A 584 22.71 4.44 -4.25
N ILE A 585 23.64 3.78 -4.95
CA ILE A 585 23.31 2.98 -6.13
C ILE A 585 22.40 1.80 -5.79
N ARG A 586 22.72 1.05 -4.72
CA ARG A 586 21.89 -0.08 -4.28
C ARG A 586 20.50 0.34 -3.85
N VAL A 587 20.36 1.51 -3.24
CA VAL A 587 19.04 2.09 -2.92
C VAL A 587 18.24 2.36 -4.19
N VAL A 588 18.87 2.97 -5.21
CA VAL A 588 18.21 3.24 -6.49
C VAL A 588 17.81 1.93 -7.17
N ASP A 589 18.71 0.94 -7.21
CA ASP A 589 18.44 -0.38 -7.81
C ASP A 589 17.25 -1.07 -7.11
N SER A 590 17.22 -1.07 -5.78
CA SER A 590 16.10 -1.62 -5.01
C SER A 590 14.79 -0.89 -5.31
N VAL A 591 14.80 0.46 -5.33
CA VAL A 591 13.60 1.26 -5.63
C VAL A 591 13.07 0.94 -7.02
N VAL A 592 13.94 0.90 -8.03
CA VAL A 592 13.53 0.60 -9.41
C VAL A 592 13.00 -0.83 -9.52
N SER A 593 13.70 -1.81 -8.95
CA SER A 593 13.30 -3.22 -8.98
C SER A 593 11.95 -3.43 -8.30
N HIS A 594 11.74 -2.88 -7.12
CA HIS A 594 10.49 -3.04 -6.35
C HIS A 594 9.32 -2.34 -7.03
N ILE A 595 9.54 -1.17 -7.65
CA ILE A 595 8.51 -0.48 -8.45
C ILE A 595 8.10 -1.36 -9.64
N ILE A 596 9.05 -1.90 -10.40
CA ILE A 596 8.77 -2.74 -11.56
C ILE A 596 7.96 -3.98 -11.14
N ASN A 597 8.39 -4.67 -10.08
CA ASN A 597 7.70 -5.86 -9.58
C ASN A 597 6.31 -5.53 -9.05
N THR A 598 6.14 -4.39 -8.36
CA THR A 598 4.84 -3.94 -7.87
C THR A 598 3.87 -3.66 -9.02
N PHE A 599 4.32 -2.97 -10.09
CA PHE A 599 3.47 -2.73 -11.25
C PHE A 599 3.20 -4.00 -12.07
N ALA A 600 4.10 -4.98 -12.07
CA ALA A 600 3.86 -6.29 -12.68
C ALA A 600 2.73 -7.05 -11.98
N VAL A 601 2.76 -7.13 -10.65
CA VAL A 601 1.67 -7.74 -9.86
C VAL A 601 0.38 -6.92 -10.02
N ALA A 602 0.48 -5.59 -10.01
CA ALA A 602 -0.66 -4.70 -10.21
C ALA A 602 -1.36 -4.92 -11.55
N LEU A 603 -0.60 -5.16 -12.62
CA LEU A 603 -1.14 -5.42 -13.95
C LEU A 603 -1.99 -6.70 -13.96
N ILE A 604 -1.50 -7.76 -13.32
CA ILE A 604 -2.24 -9.03 -13.18
C ILE A 604 -3.54 -8.81 -12.40
N LEU A 605 -3.45 -8.14 -11.25
CA LEU A 605 -4.61 -7.84 -10.41
C LEU A 605 -5.64 -6.97 -11.14
N CYS A 606 -5.19 -6.00 -11.93
CA CYS A 606 -6.05 -5.07 -12.66
C CYS A 606 -6.78 -5.78 -13.82
N LEU A 607 -6.07 -6.60 -14.60
CA LEU A 607 -6.63 -7.27 -15.78
C LEU A 607 -7.61 -8.40 -15.42
N LEU A 608 -7.35 -9.13 -14.32
CA LEU A 608 -8.19 -10.24 -13.89
C LEU A 608 -9.41 -9.81 -13.07
N PHE A 609 -9.28 -8.76 -12.27
CA PHE A 609 -10.31 -8.39 -11.29
C PHE A 609 -10.83 -6.97 -11.46
N GLU A 610 -9.98 -5.93 -11.38
CA GLU A 610 -10.43 -4.53 -11.34
C GLU A 610 -11.17 -4.12 -12.63
N SER A 611 -10.51 -4.29 -13.80
CA SER A 611 -11.06 -3.83 -15.08
C SER A 611 -12.34 -4.56 -15.50
N PRO A 612 -12.42 -5.91 -15.43
CA PRO A 612 -13.64 -6.64 -15.78
C PRO A 612 -14.82 -6.32 -14.88
N ILE A 613 -14.60 -6.20 -13.57
CA ILE A 613 -15.68 -5.93 -12.61
C ILE A 613 -16.17 -4.49 -12.75
N HIS A 614 -15.26 -3.53 -12.93
CA HIS A 614 -15.65 -2.15 -13.20
C HIS A 614 -16.41 -2.02 -14.53
N ALA A 615 -16.03 -2.78 -15.56
CA ALA A 615 -16.79 -2.82 -16.81
C ALA A 615 -18.19 -3.45 -16.64
N LEU A 616 -18.31 -4.51 -15.83
CA LEU A 616 -19.59 -5.14 -15.51
C LEU A 616 -20.51 -4.21 -14.73
N GLU A 617 -19.98 -3.50 -13.73
CA GLU A 617 -20.68 -2.48 -12.96
C GLU A 617 -21.33 -1.43 -13.88
N ARG A 618 -20.57 -0.93 -14.86
CA ARG A 618 -21.07 0.05 -15.83
C ARG A 618 -22.26 -0.48 -16.64
N ILE A 619 -22.20 -1.74 -17.06
CA ILE A 619 -23.31 -2.37 -17.81
C ILE A 619 -24.55 -2.50 -16.92
N LEU A 620 -24.40 -2.94 -15.66
CA LEU A 620 -25.50 -3.11 -14.71
C LEU A 620 -26.18 -1.77 -14.39
N LEU A 621 -25.41 -0.71 -14.15
CA LEU A 621 -25.93 0.63 -13.88
C LEU A 621 -26.64 1.23 -15.11
N ARG A 622 -26.15 0.95 -16.33
CA ARG A 622 -26.80 1.36 -17.58
C ARG A 622 -28.17 0.69 -17.76
N ASN A 623 -28.25 -0.61 -17.51
CA ASN A 623 -29.48 -1.39 -17.71
C ASN A 623 -30.56 -1.07 -16.65
N SER A 624 -30.15 -0.79 -15.40
CA SER A 624 -31.07 -0.32 -14.35
C SER A 624 -31.77 0.99 -14.73
N LYS A 625 -31.05 1.93 -15.38
CA LYS A 625 -31.62 3.16 -15.92
C LYS A 625 -32.49 2.94 -17.15
N GLY A 626 -32.08 2.04 -18.05
CA GLY A 626 -32.86 1.67 -19.23
C GLY A 626 -34.24 1.11 -18.86
N SER A 627 -34.30 0.23 -17.85
CA SER A 627 -35.55 -0.34 -17.34
C SER A 627 -36.46 0.73 -16.70
N ARG A 628 -35.88 1.68 -15.95
CA ARG A 628 -36.62 2.80 -15.35
C ARG A 628 -37.14 3.80 -16.40
N ASN A 629 -36.35 4.07 -17.44
CA ASN A 629 -36.78 4.91 -18.54
C ASN A 629 -37.84 4.22 -19.41
N HIS A 630 -37.86 2.89 -19.51
CA HIS A 630 -38.90 2.19 -20.24
C HIS A 630 -40.27 2.30 -19.53
N GLN A 631 -40.31 2.29 -18.20
CA GLN A 631 -41.52 2.55 -17.41
C GLN A 631 -41.95 4.03 -17.41
N ILE A 632 -41.04 4.98 -17.64
CA ILE A 632 -41.36 6.42 -17.72
C ILE A 632 -41.70 6.85 -19.16
N SER A 633 -41.14 6.17 -20.17
CA SER A 633 -41.35 6.46 -21.59
C SER A 633 -42.73 6.02 -22.10
N GLU A 634 -43.47 5.19 -21.37
CA GLU A 634 -44.92 5.02 -21.60
C GLU A 634 -45.73 6.27 -21.19
N LYS A 635 -45.12 7.27 -20.53
CA LYS A 635 -45.82 8.47 -20.05
C LYS A 635 -45.38 9.80 -20.63
N LYS A 636 -44.25 9.91 -21.34
CA LYS A 636 -43.86 11.15 -22.06
C LYS A 636 -43.06 10.86 -23.32
N SER A 637 -43.73 10.93 -24.47
CA SER A 637 -43.11 11.12 -25.78
C SER A 637 -42.63 12.57 -25.94
N ASN A 638 -41.53 12.74 -26.67
CA ASN A 638 -40.88 13.99 -27.14
C ASN A 638 -39.86 14.68 -26.21
N LYS A 639 -38.56 14.33 -26.34
CA LYS A 639 -37.51 15.18 -26.98
C LYS A 639 -36.07 14.66 -26.73
N SER A 640 -35.35 14.50 -27.85
CA SER A 640 -33.90 14.64 -28.12
C SER A 640 -32.83 14.00 -27.22
N GLU A 641 -32.15 13.01 -27.82
CA GLU A 641 -30.71 12.72 -27.89
C GLU A 641 -29.80 12.98 -26.67
N SER A 642 -29.32 11.88 -26.10
CA SER A 642 -28.32 11.81 -25.03
C SER A 642 -26.92 11.46 -25.55
N PRO A 643 -25.87 12.12 -25.03
CA PRO A 643 -24.58 11.48 -24.84
C PRO A 643 -24.40 11.03 -23.38
N HIS A 644 -23.82 9.84 -23.23
CA HIS A 644 -23.60 9.04 -22.02
C HIS A 644 -23.28 9.79 -20.71
N THR A 645 -23.81 9.28 -19.60
CA THR A 645 -23.84 9.93 -18.26
C THR A 645 -22.64 9.61 -17.36
N SER A 646 -22.30 10.62 -16.54
CA SER A 646 -21.15 10.88 -15.68
C SER A 646 -21.22 10.38 -14.23
N GLU A 647 -22.17 9.52 -13.87
CA GLU A 647 -22.13 8.83 -12.56
C GLU A 647 -20.92 7.87 -12.45
N GLU A 648 -20.38 7.44 -13.59
CA GLU A 648 -19.26 6.50 -13.73
C GLU A 648 -17.87 7.11 -13.40
N GLN A 649 -17.77 8.43 -13.25
CA GLN A 649 -16.53 9.09 -12.82
C GLN A 649 -16.57 9.50 -11.34
N ILE A 650 -17.76 9.55 -10.74
CA ILE A 650 -18.00 9.93 -9.32
C ILE A 650 -17.69 8.77 -8.37
N ALA A 651 -17.88 7.53 -8.84
CA ALA A 651 -17.58 6.28 -8.15
C ALA A 651 -16.17 5.77 -8.46
#